data_AF-A0A1Z8SGG0-F1
#
_entry.id   AF-A0A1Z8SGG0-F1
#
_cell.length_a   1.000
_cell.length_b   1.000
_cell.length_c   1.000
_cell.angle_alpha   90.00
_cell.angle_beta   90.00
_cell.angle_gamma   90.00
#
_symmetry.space_group_name_H-M   'P 1'
#
loop_
_entity.id
_entity.type
_entity.pdbx_description
1 polymer ?
#
loop_
_entity_poly.entity_id
_entity_poly.type
_entity_poly.pdbx_seq_one_letter_code
_entity_poly.pdbx_strand_id
1 'polypeptide(L)'
;MTRVLFLLFLFLQLLLTPALFSPVFAQELPNSIQKSDSDGPFDWVQNLGSPDWITREDSAEKLLEAGDEAVAALRSALSHSDLEVRERAKELLSILAPLVIQVDVVRLGKETNAALTSPFESIRTQSLDFNVGDTRMSTIRTKNEERRFQVSLRGTESPFSVEALFHGTSTSSMTGPPGRKLETGNPWVILSEDRVRSETSFGLTGAQSEHSTWLLLMTEAHQLNEEAGNAESRVKSSLIQQLRDQPTAQQIIAAAMWSQIPDTEFSAKAERSEGNDLRDDLEDSWLVARLIRKLPGSREAVESVISQHLSGENPMTAQRIDGLLPFAVEEDLVGAEELLYQNCADLSPWSQHLLWNSLDQKIRNGAYSEASMLNLLRSLIKPESLAVLRWSDSHMSSMWSALVHNMNTDTMNETLSENWQEIMGADLSQSTGRIPLFFSALGFMTNDGVDLNPGWKAPLIELLPTQYAEFALSILLGQDQLTDLESEDWEQILEKLNQGLRLADTTISLRVRNSVKKLSSYARLPEVHRQTFLTYLASGLAEFQPNQRSIIEQELTRHLGEIPRERNARKTDTYWEERAKKWQDRVKSPIELEAKEPRWIELTLADVRLEGQSVKPIQLRRWIMPTGKRLQLMGKDGKDASVFLEDAAGGSIRFSGSILLMLDRPALTRWRTTWRSWTYRFSTARLGAESAMVRSNVLFQTLLIATETTPTDDGEIKEVPVSWQDVDEFLIDSLDPDSSTNMYMTTEVITTLRVQSTLPKLIELWEEKPTVSLARALLSLGDNRGRDLLRESVMKTRSRLQRDTQKALEDLIKVGDPEILESVIGWIENPGSSSFSSNESQILMLLRYLDSWLIDHPDQKIIPEKRLIGALIKRTDNRNGRNTVIPMLRRQTGLDMGWWDSYSITDMEERYQVQEEVGALWQAWWNKNSADFEAGVKSDPPRDR
;
A
#
# COMPACT_ATOMS: atom_id res chain seq x y z
N MET A 1 21.28 40.54 12.49
CA MET A 1 22.64 40.40 13.04
C MET A 1 23.05 41.64 13.87
N THR A 2 22.17 42.10 14.79
CA THR A 2 22.33 43.40 15.49
C THR A 2 21.73 43.42 16.90
N ARG A 3 21.53 42.25 17.53
CA ARG A 3 21.09 42.15 18.95
C ARG A 3 22.06 41.37 19.86
N VAL A 4 23.10 40.75 19.30
CA VAL A 4 24.11 40.00 20.08
C VAL A 4 25.24 40.91 20.61
N LEU A 5 25.41 42.11 20.05
CA LEU A 5 26.53 43.00 20.43
C LEU A 5 26.28 43.83 21.72
N PHE A 6 25.03 43.99 22.18
CA PHE A 6 24.71 44.90 23.29
C PHE A 6 24.78 44.23 24.67
N LEU A 7 24.49 42.92 24.75
CA LEU A 7 24.55 42.14 26.00
C LEU A 7 25.99 41.78 26.41
N LEU A 8 26.90 41.65 25.44
CA LEU A 8 28.32 41.36 25.72
C LEU A 8 29.08 42.56 26.30
N PHE A 9 28.58 43.78 26.13
CA PHE A 9 29.25 45.01 26.58
C PHE A 9 28.95 45.38 28.05
N LEU A 10 27.78 44.97 28.57
CA LEU A 10 27.40 45.26 29.96
C LEU A 10 28.02 44.27 30.97
N PHE A 11 28.28 43.03 30.55
CA PHE A 11 28.87 42.01 31.41
C PHE A 11 30.39 42.22 31.62
N LEU A 12 31.06 42.93 30.70
CA LEU A 12 32.51 43.13 30.75
C LEU A 12 32.96 44.29 31.67
N GLN A 13 32.05 45.18 32.11
CA GLN A 13 32.39 46.34 32.96
C GLN A 13 32.35 46.07 34.46
N LEU A 14 31.83 44.92 34.91
CA LEU A 14 31.67 44.62 36.34
C LEU A 14 32.77 43.75 36.97
N LEU A 15 33.75 43.28 36.18
CA LEU A 15 34.74 42.28 36.65
C LEU A 15 36.20 42.77 36.79
N LEU A 16 36.51 44.05 36.59
CA LEU A 16 37.87 44.61 36.70
C LEU A 16 37.74 46.04 37.25
N THR A 17 38.00 46.39 38.52
CA THR A 17 39.26 46.27 39.27
C THR A 17 39.06 46.69 40.75
N PRO A 18 39.97 46.33 41.68
CA PRO A 18 39.80 46.46 43.13
C PRO A 18 40.58 47.62 43.80
N ALA A 19 40.18 47.85 45.06
CA ALA A 19 40.90 48.40 46.24
C ALA A 19 41.11 49.92 46.37
N LEU A 20 40.69 50.50 47.51
CA LEU A 20 41.59 51.04 48.56
C LEU A 20 40.81 51.72 49.73
N PHE A 21 41.14 51.28 50.96
CA PHE A 21 41.10 51.93 52.29
C PHE A 21 39.79 52.23 53.08
N SER A 22 39.76 51.66 54.30
CA SER A 22 38.93 51.86 55.51
C SER A 22 39.11 53.25 56.20
N PRO A 23 38.64 53.52 57.45
CA PRO A 23 37.36 53.25 58.17
C PRO A 23 36.78 54.53 58.87
N VAL A 24 35.79 54.35 59.76
CA VAL A 24 35.28 55.25 60.85
C VAL A 24 34.16 56.22 60.38
N PHE A 25 32.92 56.25 60.89
CA PHE A 25 32.42 56.32 62.27
C PHE A 25 31.01 55.71 62.41
N ALA A 26 30.72 55.24 63.62
CA ALA A 26 29.46 54.65 64.07
C ALA A 26 28.28 55.65 64.14
N GLN A 27 27.06 55.13 63.96
CA GLN A 27 25.90 55.60 64.72
C GLN A 27 24.92 54.44 64.96
N GLU A 28 24.44 54.37 66.20
CA GLU A 28 23.70 53.26 66.82
C GLU A 28 22.33 52.95 66.19
N LEU A 29 21.91 51.69 66.40
CA LEU A 29 20.62 51.07 66.04
C LEU A 29 19.38 51.84 66.55
N PRO A 30 18.18 51.47 66.04
CA PRO A 30 17.35 50.59 66.87
C PRO A 30 16.80 49.37 66.12
N ASN A 31 17.20 48.21 66.66
CA ASN A 31 16.43 47.01 66.97
C ASN A 31 15.30 46.50 66.06
N SER A 32 15.47 45.19 65.80
CA SER A 32 14.46 44.14 65.78
C SER A 32 13.44 44.16 64.65
N ILE A 33 13.73 43.36 63.62
CA ILE A 33 12.74 42.41 63.11
C ILE A 33 13.31 41.02 63.35
N GLN A 34 12.53 40.24 64.07
CA GLN A 34 12.80 38.86 64.45
C GLN A 34 13.12 38.02 63.20
N LYS A 35 14.21 37.26 63.25
CA LYS A 35 14.33 36.03 62.45
C LYS A 35 13.21 35.10 62.92
N SER A 36 12.19 34.88 62.09
CA SER A 36 11.36 33.69 62.17
C SER A 36 12.08 32.59 61.38
N ASP A 37 12.62 31.62 62.12
CA ASP A 37 12.95 30.31 61.58
C ASP A 37 11.64 29.62 61.15
N SER A 38 11.30 29.71 59.86
CA SER A 38 10.63 28.67 59.05
C SER A 38 10.03 29.30 57.79
N ASP A 39 10.84 29.76 56.84
CA ASP A 39 10.29 30.05 55.51
C ASP A 39 10.57 28.83 54.62
N GLY A 40 9.57 27.97 54.47
CA GLY A 40 9.65 26.85 53.53
C GLY A 40 9.25 27.28 52.11
N PRO A 41 9.42 26.41 51.10
CA PRO A 41 9.01 26.72 49.73
C PRO A 41 7.53 27.12 49.58
N PHE A 42 6.65 26.65 50.45
CA PHE A 42 5.23 27.05 50.47
C PHE A 42 5.01 28.50 50.90
N ASP A 43 5.86 29.03 51.78
CA ASP A 43 5.78 30.42 52.24
C ASP A 43 6.34 31.38 51.19
N TRP A 44 7.45 31.00 50.55
CA TRP A 44 8.01 31.76 49.41
C TRP A 44 7.03 31.85 48.24
N VAL A 45 6.24 30.80 47.99
CA VAL A 45 5.18 30.81 46.97
C VAL A 45 4.11 31.87 47.25
N GLN A 46 3.69 32.06 48.50
CA GLN A 46 2.70 33.10 48.83
C GLN A 46 3.26 34.51 48.57
N ASN A 47 4.55 34.68 48.79
CA ASN A 47 5.24 35.95 48.58
C ASN A 47 5.47 36.31 47.11
N LEU A 48 5.22 35.38 46.15
CA LEU A 48 5.23 35.68 44.70
C LEU A 48 4.16 36.71 44.29
N GLY A 49 3.09 36.86 45.08
CA GLY A 49 2.04 37.86 44.88
C GLY A 49 2.23 39.14 45.69
N SER A 50 3.35 39.29 46.40
CA SER A 50 3.57 40.45 47.28
C SER A 50 3.52 41.77 46.48
N PRO A 51 2.85 42.82 46.99
CA PRO A 51 2.87 44.13 46.34
C PRO A 51 4.27 44.76 46.33
N ASP A 52 5.17 44.32 47.21
CA ASP A 52 6.58 44.70 47.23
C ASP A 52 7.39 43.89 46.22
N TRP A 53 8.08 44.58 45.31
CA TRP A 53 8.90 43.96 44.26
C TRP A 53 10.09 43.19 44.83
N ILE A 54 10.75 43.73 45.87
CA ILE A 54 11.95 43.11 46.46
C ILE A 54 11.57 41.75 47.06
N THR A 55 10.49 41.72 47.85
CA THR A 55 9.98 40.48 48.45
C THR A 55 9.57 39.44 47.40
N ARG A 56 9.01 39.85 46.25
CA ARG A 56 8.66 38.95 45.14
C ARG A 56 9.87 38.33 44.48
N GLU A 57 10.88 39.13 44.14
CA GLU A 57 12.08 38.62 43.47
C GLU A 57 12.93 37.77 44.41
N ASP A 58 13.09 38.18 45.67
CA ASP A 58 13.81 37.39 46.69
C ASP A 58 13.15 36.02 46.89
N SER A 59 11.82 35.95 46.86
CA SER A 59 11.09 34.69 46.95
C SER A 59 11.23 33.85 45.68
N ALA A 60 11.24 34.46 44.49
CA ALA A 60 11.47 33.77 43.23
C ALA A 60 12.90 33.20 43.15
N GLU A 61 13.91 33.96 43.58
CA GLU A 61 15.31 33.52 43.65
C GLU A 61 15.49 32.36 44.63
N LYS A 62 14.92 32.46 45.85
CA LYS A 62 14.92 31.37 46.83
C LYS A 62 14.25 30.09 46.30
N LEU A 63 13.16 30.22 45.54
CA LEU A 63 12.50 29.09 44.90
C LEU A 63 13.36 28.46 43.80
N LEU A 64 14.12 29.25 43.03
CA LEU A 64 15.07 28.73 42.04
C LEU A 64 16.26 28.03 42.71
N GLU A 65 16.82 28.63 43.76
CA GLU A 65 17.94 28.06 44.54
C GLU A 65 17.57 26.75 45.22
N ALA A 66 16.32 26.62 45.69
CA ALA A 66 15.81 25.40 46.32
C ALA A 66 15.63 24.22 45.36
N GLY A 67 15.63 24.45 44.03
CA GLY A 67 15.61 23.38 43.05
C GLY A 67 14.37 22.48 43.14
N ASP A 68 14.58 21.17 43.19
CA ASP A 68 13.51 20.15 43.25
C ASP A 68 12.63 20.28 44.51
N GLU A 69 13.15 20.80 45.63
CA GLU A 69 12.39 20.97 46.88
C GLU A 69 11.27 22.01 46.75
N ALA A 70 11.42 22.96 45.82
CA ALA A 70 10.43 23.99 45.54
C ALA A 70 9.28 23.52 44.62
N VAL A 71 9.48 22.42 43.87
CA VAL A 71 8.54 21.98 42.82
C VAL A 71 7.16 21.66 43.38
N ALA A 72 7.07 20.98 44.52
CA ALA A 72 5.79 20.62 45.13
C ALA A 72 4.98 21.86 45.55
N ALA A 73 5.64 22.86 46.14
CA ALA A 73 5.02 24.11 46.55
C ALA A 73 4.56 24.92 45.33
N LEU A 74 5.42 25.08 44.33
CA LEU A 74 5.11 25.76 43.08
C LEU A 74 3.93 25.12 42.32
N ARG A 75 3.85 23.77 42.30
CA ARG A 75 2.72 23.05 41.68
C ARG A 75 1.39 23.34 42.38
N SER A 76 1.39 23.40 43.73
CA SER A 76 0.19 23.75 44.49
C SER A 76 -0.30 25.18 44.15
N ALA A 77 0.65 26.08 43.90
CA ALA A 77 0.41 27.48 43.55
C ALA A 77 -0.31 27.69 42.21
N LEU A 78 -0.30 26.70 41.30
CA LEU A 78 -0.98 26.80 40.00
C LEU A 78 -2.51 26.95 40.15
N SER A 79 -3.05 26.57 41.30
CA SER A 79 -4.47 26.71 41.66
C SER A 79 -4.76 27.92 42.56
N HIS A 80 -3.76 28.77 42.82
CA HIS A 80 -3.89 29.93 43.70
C HIS A 80 -4.92 30.95 43.18
N SER A 81 -5.59 31.65 44.09
CA SER A 81 -6.63 32.64 43.74
C SER A 81 -6.03 33.89 43.07
N ASP A 82 -4.79 34.23 43.39
CA ASP A 82 -4.02 35.31 42.79
C ASP A 82 -3.40 34.90 41.44
N LEU A 83 -3.65 35.71 40.40
CA LEU A 83 -3.13 35.50 39.06
C LEU A 83 -1.61 35.68 38.98
N GLU A 84 -1.03 36.66 39.70
CA GLU A 84 0.41 36.93 39.67
C GLU A 84 1.19 35.74 40.24
N VAL A 85 0.72 35.19 41.37
CA VAL A 85 1.29 33.97 41.97
C VAL A 85 1.25 32.80 40.98
N ARG A 86 0.14 32.61 40.27
CA ARG A 86 0.00 31.54 39.28
C ARG A 86 0.96 31.71 38.10
N GLU A 87 1.05 32.90 37.51
CA GLU A 87 1.90 33.15 36.34
C GLU A 87 3.39 33.05 36.70
N ARG A 88 3.82 33.59 37.84
CA ARG A 88 5.21 33.43 38.31
C ARG A 88 5.54 32.00 38.70
N ALA A 89 4.61 31.29 39.35
CA ALA A 89 4.82 29.88 39.65
C ALA A 89 4.96 29.05 38.36
N LYS A 90 4.20 29.35 37.29
CA LYS A 90 4.38 28.75 35.96
C LYS A 90 5.76 29.06 35.38
N GLU A 91 6.22 30.31 35.45
CA GLU A 91 7.54 30.73 34.96
C GLU A 91 8.66 29.97 35.68
N LEU A 92 8.63 29.92 37.00
CA LEU A 92 9.61 29.21 37.83
C LEU A 92 9.59 27.70 37.57
N LEU A 93 8.41 27.09 37.43
CA LEU A 93 8.29 25.67 37.06
C LEU A 93 8.85 25.39 35.67
N SER A 94 8.72 26.31 34.72
CA SER A 94 9.28 26.11 33.36
C SER A 94 10.80 25.98 33.36
N ILE A 95 11.47 26.53 34.38
CA ILE A 95 12.91 26.47 34.58
C ILE A 95 13.29 25.23 35.39
N LEU A 96 12.61 24.99 36.53
CA LEU A 96 12.98 23.96 37.49
C LEU A 96 12.50 22.55 37.11
N ALA A 97 11.29 22.45 36.56
CA ALA A 97 10.65 21.19 36.22
C ALA A 97 9.85 21.36 34.92
N PRO A 98 10.54 21.50 33.77
CA PRO A 98 9.90 21.76 32.49
C PRO A 98 8.79 20.74 32.22
N LEU A 99 7.71 21.21 31.61
CA LEU A 99 6.54 20.39 31.37
C LEU A 99 6.85 19.28 30.37
N VAL A 100 6.96 18.05 30.88
CA VAL A 100 7.05 16.83 30.07
C VAL A 100 5.67 16.20 29.97
N ILE A 101 5.19 16.04 28.75
CA ILE A 101 3.95 15.32 28.44
C ILE A 101 4.32 13.93 27.94
N GLN A 102 3.88 12.90 28.63
CA GLN A 102 3.95 11.54 28.12
C GLN A 102 2.74 11.26 27.23
N VAL A 103 3.00 10.78 26.01
CA VAL A 103 1.98 10.30 25.09
C VAL A 103 2.05 8.78 25.02
N ASP A 104 1.03 8.12 25.55
CA ASP A 104 0.82 6.69 25.39
C ASP A 104 0.06 6.42 24.09
N VAL A 105 0.69 5.68 23.19
CA VAL A 105 0.14 5.27 21.90
C VAL A 105 -0.18 3.78 21.95
N VAL A 106 -1.44 3.43 21.72
CA VAL A 106 -1.93 2.04 21.67
C VAL A 106 -2.44 1.74 20.27
N ARG A 107 -1.85 0.73 19.62
CA ARG A 107 -2.38 0.12 18.41
C ARG A 107 -3.18 -1.12 18.78
N LEU A 108 -4.45 -1.11 18.41
CA LEU A 108 -5.38 -2.23 18.49
C LEU A 108 -5.60 -2.77 17.07
N GLY A 109 -5.11 -3.97 16.78
CA GLY A 109 -5.18 -4.60 15.48
C GLY A 109 -6.06 -5.85 15.47
N LYS A 110 -6.65 -6.13 14.31
CA LYS A 110 -7.30 -7.41 13.98
C LYS A 110 -6.96 -7.80 12.55
N GLU A 111 -7.01 -9.09 12.24
CA GLU A 111 -6.81 -9.57 10.88
C GLU A 111 -7.80 -8.91 9.91
N THR A 112 -7.40 -8.67 8.65
CA THR A 112 -8.34 -8.09 7.66
C THR A 112 -9.60 -8.94 7.50
N ASN A 113 -9.47 -10.26 7.55
CA ASN A 113 -10.60 -11.19 7.40
C ASN A 113 -11.43 -11.36 8.68
N ALA A 114 -11.06 -10.67 9.78
CA ALA A 114 -11.82 -10.74 11.01
C ALA A 114 -13.08 -9.88 10.91
N ALA A 115 -14.18 -10.39 11.46
CA ALA A 115 -15.47 -9.72 11.44
C ALA A 115 -15.39 -8.27 11.95
N LEU A 116 -16.24 -7.37 11.46
CA LEU A 116 -16.23 -5.98 11.91
C LEU A 116 -16.41 -5.88 13.43
N THR A 117 -17.29 -6.71 13.99
CA THR A 117 -17.64 -6.82 15.40
C THR A 117 -16.67 -7.68 16.22
N SER A 118 -15.66 -8.30 15.59
CA SER A 118 -14.70 -9.12 16.32
C SER A 118 -13.87 -8.28 17.29
N PRO A 119 -13.46 -8.85 18.44
CA PRO A 119 -12.54 -8.16 19.33
C PRO A 119 -11.18 -7.95 18.64
N PHE A 120 -10.42 -6.97 19.14
CA PHE A 120 -9.03 -6.81 18.72
C PHE A 120 -8.17 -8.00 19.17
N GLU A 121 -7.28 -8.46 18.30
CA GLU A 121 -6.44 -9.65 18.49
C GLU A 121 -4.98 -9.28 18.80
N SER A 122 -4.51 -8.15 18.28
CA SER A 122 -3.14 -7.67 18.46
C SER A 122 -3.12 -6.29 19.14
N ILE A 123 -2.67 -6.27 20.39
CA ILE A 123 -2.44 -5.01 21.13
C ILE A 123 -0.94 -4.74 21.19
N ARG A 124 -0.56 -3.52 20.80
CA ARG A 124 0.82 -3.02 20.91
C ARG A 124 0.81 -1.60 21.43
N THR A 125 1.78 -1.28 22.28
CA THR A 125 1.83 0.02 22.94
C THR A 125 3.21 0.63 22.90
N GLN A 126 3.27 1.95 22.79
CA GLN A 126 4.50 2.73 22.89
C GLN A 126 4.22 3.97 23.75
N SER A 127 5.17 4.34 24.61
CA SER A 127 5.12 5.59 25.37
C SER A 127 6.25 6.50 24.87
N LEU A 128 5.97 7.78 24.76
CA LEU A 128 6.91 8.79 24.28
C LEU A 128 6.81 10.05 25.14
N ASP A 129 7.94 10.57 25.58
CA ASP A 129 8.01 11.80 26.36
C ASP A 129 8.28 13.00 25.44
N PHE A 130 7.50 14.06 25.63
CA PHE A 130 7.56 15.29 24.85
C PHE A 130 7.82 16.48 25.75
N ASN A 131 8.78 17.31 25.38
CA ASN A 131 8.79 18.71 25.82
C ASN A 131 7.84 19.53 24.94
N VAL A 132 7.43 20.68 25.44
CA VAL A 132 6.58 21.62 24.68
C VAL A 132 7.26 22.02 23.36
N GLY A 133 6.59 21.74 22.24
CA GLY A 133 7.09 22.05 20.89
C GLY A 133 7.81 20.89 20.20
N ASP A 134 8.01 19.76 20.90
CA ASP A 134 8.71 18.60 20.36
C ASP A 134 7.88 17.88 19.28
N THR A 135 8.62 17.29 18.35
CA THR A 135 8.12 16.30 17.41
C THR A 135 8.92 15.03 17.62
N ARG A 136 8.24 13.91 17.87
CA ARG A 136 8.88 12.61 18.07
C ARG A 136 8.32 11.62 17.07
N MET A 137 9.21 10.83 16.50
CA MET A 137 8.86 9.68 15.69
C MET A 137 9.09 8.40 16.50
N SER A 138 8.24 7.41 16.30
CA SER A 138 8.45 6.08 16.85
C SER A 138 7.78 5.03 15.98
N THR A 139 7.92 3.78 16.38
CA THR A 139 7.49 2.63 15.59
C THR A 139 6.84 1.58 16.47
N ILE A 140 5.68 1.09 16.06
CA ILE A 140 5.05 -0.09 16.63
C ILE A 140 5.27 -1.28 15.70
N ARG A 141 5.80 -2.38 16.24
CA ARG A 141 6.01 -3.64 15.52
C ARG A 141 5.00 -4.71 15.93
N THR A 142 4.38 -5.36 14.96
CA THR A 142 3.56 -6.56 15.11
C THR A 142 4.27 -7.76 14.48
N LYS A 143 3.60 -8.93 14.43
CA LYS A 143 4.12 -10.09 13.68
C LYS A 143 4.19 -9.80 12.18
N ASN A 144 3.28 -8.96 11.68
CA ASN A 144 3.00 -8.79 10.25
C ASN A 144 3.36 -7.39 9.73
N GLU A 145 3.61 -6.42 10.60
CA GLU A 145 3.76 -5.01 10.22
C GLU A 145 4.77 -4.27 11.13
N GLU A 146 5.60 -3.40 10.54
CA GLU A 146 6.35 -2.37 11.26
C GLU A 146 5.75 -1.00 10.91
N ARG A 147 4.94 -0.43 11.80
CA ARG A 147 4.21 0.83 11.55
C ARG A 147 4.87 2.01 12.23
N ARG A 148 5.40 2.94 11.42
CA ARG A 148 5.97 4.20 11.89
C ARG A 148 4.92 5.27 12.05
N PHE A 149 5.05 6.05 13.10
CA PHE A 149 4.19 7.18 13.38
C PHE A 149 5.02 8.32 13.95
N GLN A 150 4.59 9.54 13.68
CA GLN A 150 5.14 10.77 14.19
C GLN A 150 4.03 11.48 14.95
N VAL A 151 4.34 11.94 16.16
CA VAL A 151 3.47 12.81 16.93
C VAL A 151 4.18 14.14 17.10
N SER A 152 3.48 15.23 16.82
CA SER A 152 3.92 16.59 17.05
C SER A 152 3.03 17.20 18.13
N LEU A 153 3.63 17.72 19.20
CA LEU A 153 2.90 18.34 20.32
C LEU A 153 3.25 19.82 20.40
N ARG A 154 2.23 20.69 20.27
CA ARG A 154 2.39 22.15 20.33
C ARG A 154 1.47 22.77 21.38
N GLY A 155 1.94 23.85 22.00
CA GLY A 155 1.20 24.60 23.02
C GLY A 155 1.85 24.48 24.40
N THR A 156 1.67 25.52 25.22
CA THR A 156 2.31 25.65 26.54
C THR A 156 1.44 25.17 27.70
N GLU A 157 0.14 24.98 27.47
CA GLU A 157 -0.83 24.47 28.45
C GLU A 157 -1.94 23.67 27.75
N SER A 158 -2.58 22.76 28.50
CA SER A 158 -3.72 21.96 28.03
C SER A 158 -4.92 22.88 27.71
N PRO A 159 -5.63 22.70 26.58
CA PRO A 159 -5.49 21.63 25.59
C PRO A 159 -4.34 21.85 24.59
N PHE A 160 -3.53 20.81 24.39
CA PHE A 160 -2.40 20.82 23.47
C PHE A 160 -2.86 20.59 22.03
N SER A 161 -2.22 21.28 21.07
CA SER A 161 -2.39 21.01 19.66
C SER A 161 -1.54 19.81 19.26
N VAL A 162 -2.18 18.69 18.98
CA VAL A 162 -1.54 17.42 18.65
C VAL A 162 -1.77 17.07 17.19
N GLU A 163 -0.69 16.73 16.50
CA GLU A 163 -0.74 16.18 15.15
C GLU A 163 -0.13 14.78 15.18
N ALA A 164 -0.88 13.77 14.71
CA ALA A 164 -0.41 12.40 14.61
C ALA A 164 -0.41 11.99 13.14
N LEU A 165 0.78 11.66 12.62
CA LEU A 165 1.00 11.28 11.23
C LEU A 165 1.58 9.87 11.17
N PHE A 166 1.07 9.06 10.27
CA PHE A 166 1.55 7.72 9.98
C PHE A 166 2.30 7.72 8.65
N HIS A 167 3.47 7.10 8.62
CA HIS A 167 4.28 7.08 7.40
C HIS A 167 3.78 6.02 6.42
N GLY A 168 3.69 6.37 5.14
CA GLY A 168 3.36 5.45 4.07
C GLY A 168 4.55 4.61 3.59
N THR A 169 4.32 3.86 2.52
CA THR A 169 5.28 2.91 1.93
C THR A 169 6.39 3.54 1.13
N SER A 170 6.22 4.80 0.75
CA SER A 170 7.30 5.67 0.29
C SER A 170 7.66 6.64 1.41
N THR A 171 8.96 6.81 1.67
CA THR A 171 9.54 7.78 2.63
C THR A 171 9.05 9.23 2.48
N SER A 172 8.30 9.56 1.43
CA SER A 172 7.76 10.90 1.13
C SER A 172 6.25 11.09 1.36
N SER A 173 5.50 10.06 1.76
CA SER A 173 4.05 10.19 2.00
C SER A 173 3.70 9.98 3.47
N MET A 174 3.12 10.98 4.13
CA MET A 174 2.57 10.89 5.48
C MET A 174 1.05 11.05 5.41
N THR A 175 0.31 10.21 6.13
CA THR A 175 -1.16 10.27 6.24
C THR A 175 -1.54 10.33 7.70
N GLY A 176 -2.53 11.13 8.06
CA GLY A 176 -3.01 11.22 9.44
C GLY A 176 -4.30 12.03 9.52
N PRO A 177 -5.07 11.90 10.60
CA PRO A 177 -6.20 12.78 10.83
C PRO A 177 -5.73 14.25 10.94
N PRO A 178 -6.61 15.22 10.67
CA PRO A 178 -6.32 16.63 10.95
C PRO A 178 -5.86 16.79 12.41
N GLY A 179 -4.85 17.63 12.63
CA GLY A 179 -4.39 17.95 13.99
C GLY A 179 -5.55 18.43 14.87
N ARG A 180 -5.56 17.99 16.13
CA ARG A 180 -6.67 18.21 17.06
C ARG A 180 -6.15 18.79 18.37
N LYS A 181 -6.93 19.68 18.99
CA LYS A 181 -6.70 20.10 20.37
C LYS A 181 -7.16 19.01 21.33
N LEU A 182 -6.25 18.51 22.16
CA LEU A 182 -6.48 17.42 23.09
C LEU A 182 -6.23 17.87 24.53
N GLU A 183 -7.11 17.44 25.43
CA GLU A 183 -6.92 17.59 26.87
C GLU A 183 -6.13 16.39 27.41
N THR A 184 -5.34 16.62 28.46
CA THR A 184 -4.70 15.55 29.22
C THR A 184 -5.74 14.65 29.89
N GLY A 185 -5.46 13.36 30.00
CA GLY A 185 -6.37 12.37 30.59
C GLY A 185 -7.50 11.87 29.68
N ASN A 186 -7.69 12.47 28.50
CA ASN A 186 -8.74 12.08 27.55
C ASN A 186 -8.12 11.32 26.35
N PRO A 187 -8.51 10.05 26.10
CA PRO A 187 -7.94 9.26 25.03
C PRO A 187 -8.52 9.68 23.69
N TRP A 188 -7.66 10.05 22.75
CA TRP A 188 -8.02 10.32 21.38
C TRP A 188 -8.01 9.03 20.57
N VAL A 189 -9.19 8.59 20.14
CA VAL A 189 -9.33 7.46 19.22
C VAL A 189 -9.16 7.95 17.79
N ILE A 190 -8.10 7.44 17.15
CA ILE A 190 -7.84 7.57 15.73
C ILE A 190 -8.22 6.23 15.09
N LEU A 191 -9.41 6.17 14.51
CA LEU A 191 -9.80 5.06 13.67
C LEU A 191 -8.94 5.14 12.39
N SER A 192 -8.01 4.21 12.18
CA SER A 192 -7.02 4.33 11.10
C SER A 192 -7.20 3.30 9.97
N GLU A 193 -7.16 3.86 8.77
CA GLU A 193 -6.60 3.40 7.49
C GLU A 193 -6.33 1.90 7.30
N ASP A 194 -6.98 1.35 6.28
CA ASP A 194 -6.54 0.13 5.61
C ASP A 194 -5.53 0.53 4.54
N ARG A 195 -4.23 0.32 4.79
CA ARG A 195 -3.22 0.45 3.76
C ARG A 195 -2.34 -0.77 3.63
N VAL A 196 -2.31 -1.22 2.39
CA VAL A 196 -1.41 -2.19 1.79
C VAL A 196 0.05 -1.81 2.06
N ARG A 197 0.70 -2.66 2.86
CA ARG A 197 2.14 -2.97 2.92
C ARG A 197 3.12 -1.83 2.58
N SER A 198 3.80 -1.31 3.60
CA SER A 198 5.22 -1.00 3.49
C SER A 198 5.99 -2.04 4.27
N GLU A 199 6.90 -2.72 3.59
CA GLU A 199 8.01 -3.50 4.15
C GLU A 199 7.75 -4.08 5.53
N THR A 200 7.45 -5.38 5.58
CA THR A 200 7.62 -6.11 6.83
C THR A 200 9.02 -5.76 7.35
N SER A 201 9.16 -5.68 8.67
CA SER A 201 10.44 -5.70 9.36
C SER A 201 11.35 -6.84 8.88
N PHE A 202 10.82 -7.80 8.10
CA PHE A 202 11.41 -9.00 7.54
C PHE A 202 11.59 -9.01 6.01
N GLY A 203 11.51 -7.91 5.25
CA GLY A 203 11.81 -7.93 3.81
C GLY A 203 10.94 -8.84 2.91
N LEU A 204 10.01 -9.60 3.50
CA LEU A 204 8.97 -10.36 2.82
C LEU A 204 7.82 -9.40 2.52
N THR A 205 7.49 -9.28 1.25
CA THR A 205 6.23 -8.72 0.81
C THR A 205 5.14 -9.78 1.03
N GLY A 206 4.71 -9.96 2.29
CA GLY A 206 3.56 -10.77 2.76
C GLY A 206 2.33 -9.87 3.05
N ALA A 207 1.14 -10.21 2.53
CA ALA A 207 -0.03 -9.29 2.36
C ALA A 207 -1.04 -9.86 3.29
N GLN A 208 -0.78 -9.64 4.56
CA GLN A 208 -1.84 -9.67 5.52
C GLN A 208 -1.91 -8.23 5.98
N SER A 209 -2.84 -7.50 5.36
CA SER A 209 -3.33 -6.26 5.92
C SER A 209 -3.94 -6.59 7.30
N GLU A 210 -3.78 -5.68 8.25
CA GLU A 210 -4.48 -5.71 9.53
C GLU A 210 -5.25 -4.40 9.62
N HIS A 211 -6.52 -4.45 10.01
CA HIS A 211 -7.23 -3.22 10.39
C HIS A 211 -6.70 -2.77 11.74
N SER A 212 -6.30 -1.50 11.86
CA SER A 212 -5.75 -0.98 13.11
C SER A 212 -6.46 0.28 13.59
N THR A 213 -6.91 0.24 14.84
CA THR A 213 -7.38 1.41 15.58
C THR A 213 -6.26 1.89 16.49
N TRP A 214 -6.00 3.20 16.49
CA TRP A 214 -4.95 3.81 17.28
C TRP A 214 -5.57 4.69 18.36
N LEU A 215 -5.02 4.65 19.56
CA LEU A 215 -5.43 5.48 20.68
C LEU A 215 -4.22 6.22 21.20
N LEU A 216 -4.37 7.53 21.41
CA LEU A 216 -3.36 8.37 22.03
C LEU A 216 -3.91 8.91 23.35
N LEU A 217 -3.17 8.73 24.44
CA LEU A 217 -3.49 9.34 25.73
C LEU A 217 -2.32 10.24 26.15
N MET A 218 -2.62 11.50 26.44
CA MET A 218 -1.64 12.42 26.99
C MET A 218 -1.76 12.45 28.52
N THR A 219 -0.63 12.27 29.19
CA THR A 219 -0.53 12.38 30.64
C THR A 219 0.65 13.28 30.98
N GLU A 220 0.48 14.21 31.90
CA GLU A 220 1.61 15.00 32.38
C GLU A 220 2.52 14.08 33.20
N ALA A 221 3.83 14.06 32.91
CA ALA A 221 4.72 13.01 33.42
C ALA A 221 4.75 12.92 34.95
N HIS A 222 4.56 14.05 35.64
CA HIS A 222 4.51 14.12 37.10
C HIS A 222 3.22 13.55 37.72
N GLN A 223 2.17 13.32 36.93
CA GLN A 223 0.94 12.67 37.39
C GLN A 223 1.05 11.13 37.32
N LEU A 224 2.13 10.61 36.74
CA LEU A 224 2.40 9.19 36.67
C LEU A 224 3.06 8.73 37.97
N ASN A 225 2.29 8.02 38.79
CA ASN A 225 2.83 7.33 39.98
C ASN A 225 3.56 6.04 39.55
N GLU A 226 4.46 5.52 40.38
CA GLU A 226 5.15 4.23 40.13
C GLU A 226 4.17 3.04 39.97
N GLU A 227 2.96 3.14 40.54
CA GLU A 227 1.88 2.16 40.39
C GLU A 227 1.09 2.29 39.08
N ALA A 228 1.33 3.35 38.28
CA ALA A 228 0.65 3.56 37.03
C ALA A 228 1.11 2.49 36.03
N GLY A 229 0.32 1.40 35.92
CA GLY A 229 0.60 0.24 35.08
C GLY A 229 0.95 0.59 33.62
N ASN A 230 1.25 -0.41 32.79
CA ASN A 230 1.72 -0.16 31.41
C ASN A 230 0.77 0.74 30.59
N ALA A 231 1.27 1.30 29.48
CA ALA A 231 0.50 2.18 28.59
C ALA A 231 -0.88 1.62 28.22
N GLU A 232 -0.97 0.31 27.97
CA GLU A 232 -2.23 -0.40 27.72
C GLU A 232 -3.23 -0.20 28.87
N SER A 233 -2.80 -0.43 30.11
CA SER A 233 -3.63 -0.32 31.32
C SER A 233 -4.06 1.13 31.57
N ARG A 234 -3.19 2.11 31.34
CA ARG A 234 -3.52 3.54 31.50
C ARG A 234 -4.54 4.00 30.48
N VAL A 235 -4.32 3.71 29.20
CA VAL A 235 -5.28 4.04 28.12
C VAL A 235 -6.63 3.36 28.38
N LYS A 236 -6.62 2.08 28.75
CA LYS A 236 -7.85 1.35 29.08
C LYS A 236 -8.59 1.94 30.27
N SER A 237 -7.89 2.30 31.35
CA SER A 237 -8.52 2.88 32.55
C SER A 237 -9.13 4.25 32.26
N SER A 238 -8.39 5.11 31.53
CA SER A 238 -8.89 6.39 31.05
C SER A 238 -10.11 6.22 30.13
N LEU A 239 -10.08 5.24 29.22
CA LEU A 239 -11.21 4.94 28.35
C LEU A 239 -12.45 4.51 29.15
N ILE A 240 -12.30 3.63 30.16
CA ILE A 240 -13.40 3.24 31.06
C ILE A 240 -13.96 4.45 31.82
N GLN A 241 -13.10 5.35 32.29
CA GLN A 241 -13.54 6.58 32.94
C GLN A 241 -14.35 7.46 31.99
N GLN A 242 -13.88 7.65 30.75
CA GLN A 242 -14.61 8.43 29.74
C GLN A 242 -15.95 7.81 29.35
N LEU A 243 -16.04 6.48 29.26
CA LEU A 243 -17.32 5.78 29.08
C LEU A 243 -18.33 6.13 30.17
N ARG A 244 -17.88 6.43 31.39
CA ARG A 244 -18.73 6.78 32.54
C ARG A 244 -19.14 8.26 32.54
N ASP A 245 -18.25 9.14 32.09
CA ASP A 245 -18.42 10.59 32.17
C ASP A 245 -19.05 11.20 30.90
N GLN A 246 -18.25 11.39 29.84
CA GLN A 246 -18.66 12.00 28.57
C GLN A 246 -17.91 11.36 27.38
N PRO A 247 -18.31 10.16 26.94
CA PRO A 247 -17.60 9.48 25.87
C PRO A 247 -17.96 10.04 24.49
N THR A 248 -17.06 9.86 23.52
CA THR A 248 -17.37 10.05 22.09
C THR A 248 -17.82 8.74 21.45
N ALA A 249 -18.50 8.81 20.30
CA ALA A 249 -18.91 7.64 19.52
C ALA A 249 -17.73 6.68 19.23
N GLN A 250 -16.57 7.22 18.82
CA GLN A 250 -15.38 6.43 18.52
C GLN A 250 -14.81 5.73 19.76
N GLN A 251 -14.89 6.36 20.93
CA GLN A 251 -14.47 5.76 22.21
C GLN A 251 -15.38 4.60 22.61
N ILE A 252 -16.70 4.75 22.43
CA ILE A 252 -17.68 3.68 22.72
C ILE A 252 -17.41 2.44 21.86
N ILE A 253 -17.27 2.62 20.54
CA ILE A 253 -17.04 1.53 19.59
C ILE A 253 -15.69 0.85 19.85
N ALA A 254 -14.60 1.63 19.99
CA ALA A 254 -13.29 1.08 20.27
C ALA A 254 -13.25 0.30 21.60
N ALA A 255 -13.95 0.80 22.63
CA ALA A 255 -14.04 0.09 23.91
C ALA A 255 -14.83 -1.22 23.81
N ALA A 256 -15.93 -1.24 23.03
CA ALA A 256 -16.73 -2.44 22.85
C ALA A 256 -15.91 -3.57 22.19
N MET A 257 -15.08 -3.23 21.20
CA MET A 257 -14.18 -4.19 20.53
C MET A 257 -12.97 -4.59 21.39
N TRP A 258 -12.71 -3.90 22.51
CA TRP A 258 -11.63 -4.24 23.44
C TRP A 258 -12.13 -5.26 24.48
N SER A 259 -11.93 -6.55 24.19
CA SER A 259 -12.45 -7.68 24.98
C SER A 259 -12.19 -7.60 26.49
N GLN A 260 -11.07 -7.02 26.90
CA GLN A 260 -10.70 -6.91 28.30
C GLN A 260 -11.49 -5.85 29.11
N ILE A 261 -12.25 -4.96 28.46
CA ILE A 261 -13.16 -4.03 29.15
C ILE A 261 -14.42 -4.81 29.56
N PRO A 262 -14.93 -4.72 30.81
CA PRO A 262 -16.07 -5.53 31.25
C PRO A 262 -17.40 -5.19 30.54
N ASP A 263 -18.25 -6.20 30.32
CA ASP A 263 -19.60 -6.03 29.74
C ASP A 263 -20.52 -5.10 30.56
N THR A 264 -20.25 -4.99 31.86
CA THR A 264 -21.01 -4.12 32.77
C THR A 264 -20.98 -2.65 32.36
N GLU A 265 -19.93 -2.19 31.67
CA GLU A 265 -19.84 -0.82 31.16
C GLU A 265 -20.86 -0.54 30.03
N PHE A 266 -21.33 -1.58 29.34
CA PHE A 266 -22.23 -1.47 28.18
C PHE A 266 -23.68 -1.90 28.49
N SER A 267 -23.93 -2.46 29.68
CA SER A 267 -25.21 -3.10 30.03
C SER A 267 -26.29 -2.15 30.54
N ALA A 268 -25.92 -1.00 31.13
CA ALA A 268 -26.81 -0.26 32.04
C ALA A 268 -27.15 1.19 31.63
N LYS A 269 -26.66 1.68 30.48
CA LYS A 269 -26.69 3.12 30.16
C LYS A 269 -27.73 3.58 29.12
N ALA A 270 -28.42 2.67 28.43
CA ALA A 270 -29.50 3.03 27.50
C ALA A 270 -30.81 3.46 28.20
N GLU A 271 -30.96 3.21 29.51
CA GLU A 271 -32.21 3.48 30.26
C GLU A 271 -32.21 4.81 31.05
N ARG A 272 -31.18 5.66 30.93
CA ARG A 272 -31.02 6.90 31.74
C ARG A 272 -31.31 8.21 30.98
N SER A 273 -32.00 8.17 29.85
CA SER A 273 -32.38 9.32 29.02
C SER A 273 -33.76 9.89 29.43
N GLU A 274 -33.92 10.27 30.70
CA GLU A 274 -34.91 11.27 31.07
C GLU A 274 -34.18 12.60 31.37
N GLY A 275 -34.03 13.45 30.34
CA GLY A 275 -33.90 14.90 30.55
C GLY A 275 -32.61 15.63 30.17
N ASN A 276 -31.86 15.25 29.13
CA ASN A 276 -30.80 16.13 28.60
C ASN A 276 -30.57 15.94 27.08
N ASP A 277 -30.98 16.95 26.29
CA ASP A 277 -30.99 17.00 24.81
C ASP A 277 -29.62 16.77 24.11
N LEU A 278 -28.51 16.70 24.84
CA LEU A 278 -27.15 16.51 24.28
C LEU A 278 -26.67 15.04 24.30
N ARG A 279 -27.42 14.11 24.90
CA ARG A 279 -27.02 12.68 25.01
C ARG A 279 -27.76 11.73 24.06
N ASP A 280 -28.79 12.19 23.36
CA ASP A 280 -29.49 11.41 22.34
C ASP A 280 -28.59 11.10 21.12
N ASP A 281 -27.60 11.95 20.84
CA ASP A 281 -26.66 11.79 19.71
C ASP A 281 -25.74 10.57 19.80
N LEU A 282 -25.68 9.88 20.95
CA LEU A 282 -24.80 8.72 21.18
C LEU A 282 -25.55 7.40 21.37
N GLU A 283 -26.89 7.41 21.36
CA GLU A 283 -27.74 6.23 21.57
C GLU A 283 -27.34 5.06 20.65
N ASP A 284 -27.09 5.36 19.38
CA ASP A 284 -26.73 4.33 18.38
C ASP A 284 -25.34 3.75 18.61
N SER A 285 -24.38 4.56 19.08
CA SER A 285 -23.04 4.06 19.41
C SER A 285 -23.11 3.05 20.56
N TRP A 286 -24.01 3.27 21.53
CA TRP A 286 -24.27 2.32 22.60
C TRP A 286 -25.02 1.07 22.12
N LEU A 287 -26.00 1.22 21.21
CA LEU A 287 -26.66 0.07 20.57
C LEU A 287 -25.66 -0.80 19.80
N VAL A 288 -24.79 -0.19 18.99
CA VAL A 288 -23.69 -0.85 18.28
C VAL A 288 -22.73 -1.51 19.26
N ALA A 289 -22.35 -0.83 20.35
CA ALA A 289 -21.50 -1.45 21.36
C ALA A 289 -22.13 -2.70 21.98
N ARG A 290 -23.42 -2.66 22.33
CA ARG A 290 -24.15 -3.83 22.84
C ARG A 290 -24.20 -4.97 21.81
N LEU A 291 -24.36 -4.64 20.52
CA LEU A 291 -24.30 -5.59 19.42
C LEU A 291 -22.92 -6.24 19.30
N ILE A 292 -21.84 -5.45 19.31
CA ILE A 292 -20.44 -5.94 19.31
C ILE A 292 -20.18 -6.89 20.49
N ARG A 293 -20.68 -6.53 21.68
CA ARG A 293 -20.57 -7.35 22.91
C ARG A 293 -21.54 -8.54 22.96
N LYS A 294 -22.43 -8.68 21.97
CA LYS A 294 -23.46 -9.74 21.90
C LYS A 294 -24.30 -9.84 23.16
N LEU A 295 -24.67 -8.69 23.74
CA LEU A 295 -25.49 -8.65 24.95
C LEU A 295 -26.93 -9.11 24.67
N PRO A 296 -27.63 -9.73 25.64
CA PRO A 296 -29.01 -10.18 25.44
C PRO A 296 -29.94 -9.04 24.97
N GLY A 297 -30.76 -9.32 23.96
CA GLY A 297 -31.73 -8.35 23.42
C GLY A 297 -31.14 -7.28 22.50
N SER A 298 -29.82 -7.26 22.26
CA SER A 298 -29.18 -6.21 21.45
C SER A 298 -29.53 -6.29 19.97
N ARG A 299 -29.68 -7.51 19.43
CA ARG A 299 -30.06 -7.71 18.02
C ARG A 299 -31.48 -7.23 17.78
N GLU A 300 -32.41 -7.67 18.63
CA GLU A 300 -33.83 -7.31 18.56
C GLU A 300 -34.04 -5.80 18.73
N ALA A 301 -33.24 -5.15 19.59
CA ALA A 301 -33.28 -3.70 19.76
C ALA A 301 -32.87 -2.95 18.48
N VAL A 302 -31.77 -3.37 17.83
CA VAL A 302 -31.33 -2.76 16.57
C VAL A 302 -32.32 -3.05 15.45
N GLU A 303 -32.79 -4.28 15.32
CA GLU A 303 -33.81 -4.66 14.32
C GLU A 303 -35.12 -3.87 14.50
N SER A 304 -35.53 -3.60 15.74
CA SER A 304 -36.67 -2.73 16.04
C SER A 304 -36.44 -1.30 15.56
N VAL A 305 -35.26 -0.72 15.78
CA VAL A 305 -34.91 0.63 15.31
C VAL A 305 -34.92 0.70 13.78
N ILE A 306 -34.32 -0.29 13.12
CA ILE A 306 -34.33 -0.39 11.66
C ILE A 306 -35.77 -0.51 11.14
N SER A 307 -36.58 -1.39 11.74
CA SER A 307 -37.98 -1.60 11.32
C SER A 307 -38.83 -0.34 11.49
N GLN A 308 -38.64 0.44 12.55
CA GLN A 308 -39.37 1.70 12.77
C GLN A 308 -38.97 2.80 11.78
N HIS A 309 -37.70 2.82 11.36
CA HIS A 309 -37.26 3.72 10.30
C HIS A 309 -37.89 3.32 8.96
N LEU A 310 -37.83 2.03 8.60
CA LEU A 310 -38.38 1.52 7.34
C LEU A 310 -39.91 1.66 7.26
N SER A 311 -40.63 1.61 8.39
CA SER A 311 -42.08 1.86 8.44
C SER A 311 -42.44 3.35 8.46
N GLY A 312 -41.46 4.24 8.64
CA GLY A 312 -41.66 5.68 8.79
C GLY A 312 -42.19 6.11 10.16
N GLU A 313 -42.33 5.19 11.12
CA GLU A 313 -42.78 5.50 12.48
C GLU A 313 -41.75 6.32 13.27
N ASN A 314 -40.46 6.02 13.09
CA ASN A 314 -39.36 6.75 13.71
C ASN A 314 -38.16 6.86 12.75
N PRO A 315 -38.11 7.90 11.90
CA PRO A 315 -37.05 8.04 10.92
C PRO A 315 -35.70 8.37 11.57
N MET A 316 -34.71 7.50 11.37
CA MET A 316 -33.29 7.77 11.64
C MET A 316 -32.73 8.92 10.80
N THR A 317 -31.77 9.67 11.35
CA THR A 317 -30.99 10.66 10.60
C THR A 317 -29.85 9.98 9.84
N ALA A 318 -29.27 10.65 8.84
CA ALA A 318 -28.12 10.16 8.08
C ALA A 318 -26.93 9.77 9.00
N GLN A 319 -26.69 10.54 10.07
CA GLN A 319 -25.63 10.26 11.04
C GLN A 319 -25.88 8.97 11.83
N ARG A 320 -27.15 8.69 12.18
CA ARG A 320 -27.55 7.44 12.86
C ARG A 320 -27.34 6.24 11.94
N ILE A 321 -27.76 6.36 10.68
CA ILE A 321 -27.60 5.32 9.65
C ILE A 321 -26.12 5.04 9.40
N ASP A 322 -25.30 6.10 9.26
CA ASP A 322 -23.86 6.00 9.05
C ASP A 322 -23.16 5.17 10.13
N GLY A 323 -23.49 5.41 11.40
CA GLY A 323 -22.90 4.71 12.54
C GLY A 323 -23.37 3.27 12.71
N LEU A 324 -24.63 2.96 12.35
CA LEU A 324 -25.26 1.66 12.59
C LEU A 324 -25.06 0.66 11.44
N LEU A 325 -25.18 1.13 10.20
CA LEU A 325 -25.37 0.26 9.04
C LEU A 325 -24.22 -0.74 8.81
N PRO A 326 -22.92 -0.38 8.90
CA PRO A 326 -21.83 -1.33 8.69
C PRO A 326 -21.91 -2.54 9.64
N PHE A 327 -22.29 -2.31 10.89
CA PHE A 327 -22.43 -3.36 11.90
C PHE A 327 -23.70 -4.18 11.73
N ALA A 328 -24.80 -3.54 11.32
CA ALA A 328 -26.06 -4.23 11.05
C ALA A 328 -25.95 -5.18 9.85
N VAL A 329 -25.24 -4.74 8.79
CA VAL A 329 -24.93 -5.58 7.61
C VAL A 329 -23.98 -6.70 8.00
N GLU A 330 -22.93 -6.43 8.78
CA GLU A 330 -22.00 -7.46 9.25
C GLU A 330 -22.69 -8.57 10.05
N GLU A 331 -23.64 -8.21 10.92
CA GLU A 331 -24.32 -9.16 11.79
C GLU A 331 -25.56 -9.82 11.16
N ASP A 332 -25.87 -9.53 9.89
CA ASP A 332 -27.06 -10.05 9.18
C ASP A 332 -28.37 -9.74 9.93
N LEU A 333 -28.55 -8.49 10.34
CA LEU A 333 -29.77 -8.06 11.05
C LEU A 333 -30.96 -7.90 10.09
N VAL A 334 -32.16 -8.21 10.58
CA VAL A 334 -33.40 -8.05 9.80
C VAL A 334 -33.59 -6.59 9.38
N GLY A 335 -33.80 -6.36 8.08
CA GLY A 335 -34.00 -5.03 7.50
C GLY A 335 -32.71 -4.26 7.18
N ALA A 336 -31.53 -4.75 7.56
CA ALA A 336 -30.25 -4.07 7.28
C ALA A 336 -29.99 -3.91 5.78
N GLU A 337 -30.33 -4.91 4.96
CA GLU A 337 -30.20 -4.84 3.49
C GLU A 337 -31.12 -3.78 2.88
N GLU A 338 -32.37 -3.70 3.34
CA GLU A 338 -33.32 -2.69 2.88
C GLU A 338 -32.87 -1.28 3.32
N LEU A 339 -32.33 -1.16 4.54
CA LEU A 339 -31.75 0.08 5.03
C LEU A 339 -30.55 0.54 4.18
N LEU A 340 -29.66 -0.39 3.82
CA LEU A 340 -28.57 -0.13 2.86
C LEU A 340 -29.13 0.29 1.50
N TYR A 341 -30.16 -0.39 1.01
CA TYR A 341 -30.77 -0.11 -0.28
C TYR A 341 -31.38 1.30 -0.37
N GLN A 342 -31.91 1.81 0.74
CA GLN A 342 -32.51 3.14 0.81
C GLN A 342 -31.49 4.26 1.08
N ASN A 343 -30.40 3.98 1.80
CA ASN A 343 -29.52 5.02 2.36
C ASN A 343 -28.03 4.88 2.00
N CYS A 344 -27.69 4.08 0.98
CA CYS A 344 -26.29 3.88 0.55
C CYS A 344 -25.57 5.23 0.33
N ALA A 345 -26.26 6.22 -0.25
CA ALA A 345 -25.75 7.56 -0.57
C ALA A 345 -25.32 8.40 0.64
N ASP A 346 -25.86 8.10 1.83
CA ASP A 346 -25.72 8.93 3.03
C ASP A 346 -24.50 8.52 3.88
N LEU A 347 -23.76 7.51 3.45
CA LEU A 347 -22.62 6.97 4.19
C LEU A 347 -21.38 7.86 4.06
N SER A 348 -20.72 8.09 5.19
CA SER A 348 -19.41 8.72 5.26
C SER A 348 -18.34 7.81 4.62
N PRO A 349 -17.23 8.36 4.09
CA PRO A 349 -16.15 7.55 3.50
C PRO A 349 -15.61 6.46 4.44
N TRP A 350 -15.72 6.65 5.75
CA TRP A 350 -15.30 5.67 6.75
C TRP A 350 -16.26 4.47 6.82
N SER A 351 -17.56 4.72 6.92
CA SER A 351 -18.57 3.65 6.95
C SER A 351 -18.61 2.88 5.64
N GLN A 352 -18.42 3.57 4.52
CA GLN A 352 -18.25 2.94 3.20
C GLN A 352 -17.11 1.92 3.21
N HIS A 353 -15.94 2.32 3.72
CA HIS A 353 -14.77 1.45 3.80
C HIS A 353 -15.05 0.17 4.61
N LEU A 354 -15.69 0.30 5.78
CA LEU A 354 -16.05 -0.85 6.62
C LEU A 354 -17.07 -1.77 5.94
N LEU A 355 -18.10 -1.16 5.35
CA LEU A 355 -19.17 -1.88 4.66
C LEU A 355 -18.64 -2.66 3.45
N TRP A 356 -17.81 -2.05 2.61
CA TRP A 356 -17.24 -2.70 1.42
C TRP A 356 -16.35 -3.87 1.79
N ASN A 357 -15.56 -3.76 2.85
CA ASN A 357 -14.74 -4.86 3.31
C ASN A 357 -15.59 -6.02 3.85
N SER A 358 -16.62 -5.73 4.65
CA SER A 358 -17.59 -6.72 5.15
C SER A 358 -18.27 -7.47 4.00
N LEU A 359 -18.83 -6.74 3.03
CA LEU A 359 -19.51 -7.32 1.88
C LEU A 359 -18.57 -8.15 0.99
N ASP A 360 -17.34 -7.68 0.73
CA ASP A 360 -16.34 -8.43 -0.03
C ASP A 360 -16.10 -9.82 0.59
N GLN A 361 -15.93 -9.87 1.91
CA GLN A 361 -15.71 -11.12 2.64
C GLN A 361 -16.93 -12.03 2.58
N LYS A 362 -18.12 -11.50 2.84
CA LYS A 362 -19.35 -12.29 2.82
C LYS A 362 -19.62 -12.89 1.44
N ILE A 363 -19.41 -12.12 0.37
CA ILE A 363 -19.58 -12.59 -1.00
C ILE A 363 -18.56 -13.69 -1.33
N ARG A 364 -17.27 -13.47 -1.03
CA ARG A 364 -16.21 -14.45 -1.31
C ARG A 364 -16.36 -15.77 -0.54
N ASN A 365 -16.89 -15.69 0.67
CA ASN A 365 -17.11 -16.86 1.52
C ASN A 365 -18.46 -17.56 1.24
N GLY A 366 -19.26 -17.05 0.29
CA GLY A 366 -20.58 -17.60 -0.03
C GLY A 366 -21.63 -17.38 1.08
N ALA A 367 -21.38 -16.46 2.01
CA ALA A 367 -22.29 -16.12 3.10
C ALA A 367 -23.35 -15.07 2.70
N TYR A 368 -23.18 -14.41 1.55
CA TYR A 368 -24.13 -13.43 1.03
C TYR A 368 -25.02 -14.06 -0.04
N SER A 369 -26.35 -14.01 0.12
CA SER A 369 -27.28 -14.73 -0.74
C SER A 369 -27.39 -14.11 -2.15
N GLU A 370 -27.84 -14.90 -3.14
CA GLU A 370 -28.07 -14.39 -4.51
C GLU A 370 -29.09 -13.23 -4.54
N ALA A 371 -30.16 -13.32 -3.75
CA ALA A 371 -31.15 -12.25 -3.62
C ALA A 371 -30.54 -10.98 -3.01
N SER A 372 -29.66 -11.14 -2.01
CA SER A 372 -28.94 -10.04 -1.36
C SER A 372 -27.94 -9.39 -2.33
N MET A 373 -27.23 -10.19 -3.14
CA MET A 373 -26.34 -9.71 -4.20
C MET A 373 -27.11 -8.90 -5.26
N LEU A 374 -28.29 -9.37 -5.65
CA LEU A 374 -29.17 -8.65 -6.58
C LEU A 374 -29.65 -7.32 -6.02
N ASN A 375 -30.07 -7.29 -4.75
CA ASN A 375 -30.47 -6.05 -4.08
C ASN A 375 -29.31 -5.06 -4.01
N LEU A 376 -28.11 -5.54 -3.64
CA LEU A 376 -26.89 -4.72 -3.63
C LEU A 376 -26.59 -4.15 -5.02
N LEU A 377 -26.62 -4.97 -6.08
CA LEU A 377 -26.42 -4.50 -7.46
C LEU A 377 -27.42 -3.39 -7.82
N ARG A 378 -28.71 -3.59 -7.52
CA ARG A 378 -29.76 -2.60 -7.75
C ARG A 378 -29.50 -1.30 -6.97
N SER A 379 -29.01 -1.37 -5.73
CA SER A 379 -28.61 -0.18 -4.96
C SER A 379 -27.48 0.61 -5.63
N LEU A 380 -26.48 -0.09 -6.17
CA LEU A 380 -25.31 0.53 -6.81
C LEU A 380 -25.60 1.10 -8.21
N ILE A 381 -26.70 0.66 -8.84
CA ILE A 381 -27.15 1.21 -10.12
C ILE A 381 -27.73 2.61 -9.95
N LYS A 382 -28.49 2.84 -8.86
CA LYS A 382 -29.21 4.09 -8.59
C LYS A 382 -28.29 5.33 -8.68
N PRO A 383 -28.73 6.45 -9.28
CA PRO A 383 -27.95 7.69 -9.37
C PRO A 383 -27.42 8.21 -8.03
N GLU A 384 -28.18 8.02 -6.95
CA GLU A 384 -27.87 8.47 -5.59
C GLU A 384 -26.61 7.79 -5.03
N SER A 385 -26.31 6.56 -5.47
CA SER A 385 -25.14 5.80 -5.02
C SER A 385 -23.80 6.37 -5.52
N LEU A 386 -23.82 7.36 -6.43
CA LEU A 386 -22.61 7.92 -7.04
C LEU A 386 -21.62 8.48 -6.01
N ALA A 387 -22.10 9.07 -4.91
CA ALA A 387 -21.25 9.63 -3.86
C ALA A 387 -20.36 8.57 -3.17
N VAL A 388 -20.81 7.32 -3.22
CA VAL A 388 -20.28 6.14 -2.53
C VAL A 388 -19.43 5.27 -3.46
N LEU A 389 -19.68 5.37 -4.78
CA LEU A 389 -19.05 4.57 -5.83
C LEU A 389 -17.76 5.20 -6.35
N ARG A 390 -16.81 5.41 -5.44
CA ARG A 390 -15.48 5.88 -5.81
C ARG A 390 -14.60 4.67 -6.13
N TRP A 391 -14.40 4.37 -7.42
CA TRP A 391 -13.47 3.31 -7.87
C TRP A 391 -12.03 3.46 -7.33
N SER A 392 -11.65 4.64 -6.84
CA SER A 392 -10.38 4.85 -6.13
C SER A 392 -10.28 4.13 -4.78
N ASP A 393 -11.42 3.72 -4.20
CA ASP A 393 -11.46 2.88 -3.01
C ASP A 393 -11.16 1.43 -3.39
N SER A 394 -10.07 0.89 -2.82
CA SER A 394 -9.64 -0.50 -3.05
C SER A 394 -10.66 -1.52 -2.54
N HIS A 395 -11.41 -1.22 -1.49
CA HIS A 395 -12.39 -2.15 -0.91
C HIS A 395 -13.61 -2.25 -1.78
N MET A 396 -14.08 -1.12 -2.32
CA MET A 396 -15.18 -1.13 -3.28
C MET A 396 -14.78 -1.90 -4.54
N SER A 397 -13.58 -1.69 -5.09
CA SER A 397 -13.10 -2.45 -6.25
C SER A 397 -12.97 -3.95 -5.95
N SER A 398 -12.51 -4.33 -4.75
CA SER A 398 -12.44 -5.73 -4.31
C SER A 398 -13.82 -6.36 -4.20
N MET A 399 -14.73 -5.70 -3.48
CA MET A 399 -16.13 -6.11 -3.29
C MET A 399 -16.85 -6.24 -4.62
N TRP A 400 -16.73 -5.26 -5.51
CA TRP A 400 -17.33 -5.31 -6.84
C TRP A 400 -16.81 -6.49 -7.65
N SER A 401 -15.50 -6.75 -7.59
CA SER A 401 -14.93 -7.92 -8.23
C SER A 401 -15.51 -9.21 -7.64
N ALA A 402 -15.65 -9.31 -6.31
CA ALA A 402 -16.28 -10.47 -5.68
C ALA A 402 -17.75 -10.63 -6.13
N LEU A 403 -18.51 -9.54 -6.17
CA LEU A 403 -19.91 -9.52 -6.62
C LEU A 403 -20.03 -10.08 -8.04
N VAL A 404 -19.25 -9.54 -8.98
CA VAL A 404 -19.29 -9.96 -10.39
C VAL A 404 -18.94 -11.44 -10.59
N HIS A 405 -18.04 -12.00 -9.76
CA HIS A 405 -17.60 -13.39 -9.90
C HIS A 405 -18.54 -14.42 -9.26
N ASN A 406 -19.33 -14.02 -8.26
CA ASN A 406 -20.14 -14.96 -7.49
C ASN A 406 -21.63 -14.86 -7.80
N MET A 407 -22.09 -13.75 -8.39
CA MET A 407 -23.48 -13.57 -8.81
C MET A 407 -23.78 -14.35 -10.10
N ASN A 408 -25.00 -14.86 -10.25
CA ASN A 408 -25.43 -15.51 -11.48
C ASN A 408 -25.42 -14.53 -12.66
N THR A 409 -24.82 -14.97 -13.77
CA THR A 409 -24.59 -14.10 -14.93
C THR A 409 -25.87 -13.72 -15.68
N ASP A 410 -26.88 -14.60 -15.73
CA ASP A 410 -28.17 -14.30 -16.37
C ASP A 410 -28.92 -13.23 -15.58
N THR A 411 -28.98 -13.38 -14.25
CA THR A 411 -29.59 -12.39 -13.33
C THR A 411 -28.92 -11.02 -13.48
N MET A 412 -27.58 -11.00 -13.56
CA MET A 412 -26.82 -9.76 -13.72
C MET A 412 -27.08 -9.11 -15.08
N ASN A 413 -27.08 -9.89 -16.16
CA ASN A 413 -27.33 -9.40 -17.52
C ASN A 413 -28.74 -8.81 -17.66
N GLU A 414 -29.75 -9.49 -17.11
CA GLU A 414 -31.14 -8.99 -17.04
C GLU A 414 -31.20 -7.66 -16.26
N THR A 415 -30.64 -7.62 -15.05
CA THR A 415 -30.68 -6.42 -14.20
C THR A 415 -29.98 -5.23 -14.84
N LEU A 416 -28.82 -5.43 -15.47
CA LEU A 416 -28.10 -4.34 -16.15
C LEU A 416 -28.86 -3.84 -17.38
N SER A 417 -29.53 -4.75 -18.12
CA SER A 417 -30.29 -4.40 -19.33
C SER A 417 -31.46 -3.47 -19.08
N GLU A 418 -32.16 -3.66 -17.96
CA GLU A 418 -33.30 -2.82 -17.56
C GLU A 418 -32.88 -1.41 -17.13
N ASN A 419 -31.61 -1.21 -16.78
CA ASN A 419 -31.14 -0.01 -16.09
C ASN A 419 -30.01 0.75 -16.82
N TRP A 420 -29.78 0.49 -18.11
CA TRP A 420 -28.69 1.12 -18.87
C TRP A 420 -28.72 2.65 -18.84
N GLN A 421 -29.91 3.25 -18.93
CA GLN A 421 -30.07 4.70 -18.88
C GLN A 421 -29.61 5.28 -17.54
N GLU A 422 -29.89 4.60 -16.42
CA GLU A 422 -29.51 5.08 -15.09
C GLU A 422 -28.01 4.92 -14.82
N ILE A 423 -27.43 3.79 -15.28
CA ILE A 423 -25.99 3.50 -15.18
C ILE A 423 -25.18 4.59 -15.91
N MET A 424 -25.70 5.06 -17.04
CA MET A 424 -25.03 5.97 -17.96
C MET A 424 -25.38 7.44 -17.74
N GLY A 425 -26.54 7.71 -17.11
CA GLY A 425 -27.16 9.04 -16.99
C GLY A 425 -26.43 10.04 -16.09
N ALA A 426 -25.42 9.65 -15.32
CA ALA A 426 -24.56 10.59 -14.61
C ALA A 426 -23.14 10.01 -14.44
N ASP A 427 -22.27 10.28 -15.41
CA ASP A 427 -21.10 11.17 -15.26
C ASP A 427 -20.02 10.91 -16.35
N LEU A 428 -20.14 11.56 -17.50
CA LEU A 428 -19.14 11.48 -18.58
C LEU A 428 -17.82 12.19 -18.21
N SER A 429 -17.84 13.05 -17.18
CA SER A 429 -16.75 13.96 -16.84
C SER A 429 -15.83 13.43 -15.72
N GLN A 430 -16.34 12.58 -14.83
CA GLN A 430 -15.56 11.98 -13.76
C GLN A 430 -14.78 10.76 -14.27
N SER A 431 -13.50 10.67 -13.91
CA SER A 431 -12.63 9.51 -14.22
C SER A 431 -12.74 8.36 -13.20
N THR A 432 -13.44 8.60 -12.10
CA THR A 432 -13.71 7.66 -11.01
C THR A 432 -15.20 7.73 -10.70
N GLY A 433 -15.96 6.65 -10.95
CA GLY A 433 -17.41 6.63 -10.79
C GLY A 433 -18.02 5.30 -11.22
N ARG A 434 -19.31 5.32 -11.59
CA ARG A 434 -20.09 4.13 -12.00
C ARG A 434 -19.59 3.49 -13.30
N ILE A 435 -19.25 4.28 -14.31
CA ILE A 435 -18.92 3.76 -15.65
C ILE A 435 -17.81 2.67 -15.62
N PRO A 436 -16.66 2.86 -14.96
CA PRO A 436 -15.65 1.80 -14.82
C PRO A 436 -16.13 0.50 -14.17
N LEU A 437 -17.01 0.58 -13.16
CA LEU A 437 -17.58 -0.60 -12.47
C LEU A 437 -18.37 -1.45 -13.45
N PHE A 438 -19.36 -0.84 -14.08
CA PHE A 438 -20.26 -1.55 -14.98
C PHE A 438 -19.55 -2.03 -16.26
N PHE A 439 -18.52 -1.30 -16.71
CA PHE A 439 -17.64 -1.78 -17.78
C PHE A 439 -16.86 -3.04 -17.42
N SER A 440 -16.43 -3.17 -16.16
CA SER A 440 -15.78 -4.40 -15.70
C SER A 440 -16.74 -5.59 -15.67
N ALA A 441 -18.01 -5.37 -15.30
CA ALA A 441 -19.04 -6.41 -15.34
C ALA A 441 -19.38 -6.80 -16.79
N LEU A 442 -19.59 -5.84 -17.68
CA LEU A 442 -19.81 -6.09 -19.11
C LEU A 442 -18.64 -6.82 -19.78
N GLY A 443 -17.42 -6.37 -19.47
CA GLY A 443 -16.21 -7.01 -19.95
C GLY A 443 -16.11 -8.44 -19.45
N PHE A 444 -16.39 -8.69 -18.16
CA PHE A 444 -16.42 -10.03 -17.57
C PHE A 444 -17.41 -10.95 -18.31
N MET A 445 -18.67 -10.54 -18.45
CA MET A 445 -19.69 -11.31 -19.17
C MET A 445 -19.30 -11.58 -20.63
N THR A 446 -18.80 -10.56 -21.33
CA THR A 446 -18.35 -10.69 -22.72
C THR A 446 -17.21 -11.70 -22.87
N ASN A 447 -16.24 -11.68 -21.96
CA ASN A 447 -15.11 -12.62 -22.01
C ASN A 447 -15.52 -14.06 -21.67
N ASP A 448 -16.59 -14.23 -20.89
CA ASP A 448 -17.15 -15.55 -20.55
C ASP A 448 -18.15 -16.04 -21.61
N GLY A 449 -18.27 -15.32 -22.73
CA GLY A 449 -19.08 -15.73 -23.89
C GLY A 449 -20.58 -15.47 -23.73
N VAL A 450 -20.96 -14.56 -22.83
CA VAL A 450 -22.36 -14.20 -22.58
C VAL A 450 -22.79 -13.13 -23.56
N ASP A 451 -23.87 -13.41 -24.29
CA ASP A 451 -24.54 -12.43 -25.16
C ASP A 451 -25.33 -11.42 -24.30
N LEU A 452 -25.06 -10.14 -24.48
CA LEU A 452 -25.66 -9.08 -23.65
C LEU A 452 -27.09 -8.77 -24.07
N ASN A 453 -27.99 -8.67 -23.09
CA ASN A 453 -29.39 -8.34 -23.32
C ASN A 453 -29.57 -6.95 -23.96
N PRO A 454 -30.60 -6.73 -24.81
CA PRO A 454 -30.77 -5.51 -25.61
C PRO A 454 -30.65 -4.19 -24.83
N GLY A 455 -30.17 -3.14 -25.49
CA GLY A 455 -30.05 -1.78 -24.94
C GLY A 455 -28.64 -1.35 -24.54
N TRP A 456 -27.66 -2.26 -24.54
CA TRP A 456 -26.26 -1.99 -24.19
C TRP A 456 -25.48 -1.23 -25.27
N LYS A 457 -25.85 -1.37 -26.56
CA LYS A 457 -25.08 -0.86 -27.71
C LYS A 457 -24.98 0.68 -27.73
N ALA A 458 -26.11 1.36 -27.72
CA ALA A 458 -26.18 2.82 -27.85
C ALA A 458 -25.35 3.55 -26.78
N PRO A 459 -25.44 3.20 -25.48
CA PRO A 459 -24.61 3.84 -24.46
C PRO A 459 -23.10 3.61 -24.63
N LEU A 460 -22.67 2.42 -25.07
CA LEU A 460 -21.24 2.18 -25.34
C LEU A 460 -20.74 3.00 -26.53
N ILE A 461 -21.54 3.12 -27.59
CA ILE A 461 -21.22 3.93 -28.77
C ILE A 461 -21.06 5.41 -28.37
N GLU A 462 -21.92 5.93 -27.50
CA GLU A 462 -21.81 7.30 -26.97
C GLU A 462 -20.53 7.57 -26.17
N LEU A 463 -19.89 6.52 -25.64
CA LEU A 463 -18.64 6.62 -24.88
C LEU A 463 -17.37 6.58 -25.73
N LEU A 464 -17.46 6.24 -27.01
CA LEU A 464 -16.32 6.22 -27.94
C LEU A 464 -15.57 7.55 -28.13
N PRO A 465 -16.18 8.75 -28.04
CA PRO A 465 -15.48 10.01 -28.11
C PRO A 465 -14.96 10.49 -26.74
N THR A 466 -14.97 9.66 -25.70
CA THR A 466 -14.61 10.05 -24.32
C THR A 466 -13.33 9.37 -23.82
N GLN A 467 -12.94 9.60 -22.56
CA GLN A 467 -11.83 8.90 -21.92
C GLN A 467 -12.04 7.37 -21.82
N TYR A 468 -13.26 6.89 -22.04
CA TYR A 468 -13.67 5.49 -21.96
C TYR A 468 -13.62 4.75 -23.31
N ALA A 469 -13.17 5.41 -24.38
CA ALA A 469 -13.18 4.89 -25.75
C ALA A 469 -12.58 3.49 -25.95
N GLU A 470 -11.47 3.18 -25.26
CA GLU A 470 -10.83 1.87 -25.38
C GLU A 470 -11.72 0.76 -24.81
N PHE A 471 -12.36 1.03 -23.67
CA PHE A 471 -13.19 0.06 -22.97
C PHE A 471 -14.48 -0.23 -23.75
N ALA A 472 -15.16 0.83 -24.16
CA ALA A 472 -16.41 0.73 -24.92
C ALA A 472 -16.21 -0.05 -26.23
N LEU A 473 -15.16 0.29 -27.00
CA LEU A 473 -14.85 -0.43 -28.23
C LEU A 473 -14.52 -1.91 -27.97
N SER A 474 -13.84 -2.21 -26.87
CA SER A 474 -13.48 -3.59 -26.54
C SER A 474 -14.70 -4.48 -26.28
N ILE A 475 -15.71 -3.95 -25.58
CA ILE A 475 -16.96 -4.67 -25.33
C ILE A 475 -17.75 -4.82 -26.63
N LEU A 476 -17.89 -3.75 -27.43
CA LEU A 476 -18.55 -3.80 -28.74
C LEU A 476 -17.96 -4.88 -29.66
N LEU A 477 -16.63 -4.91 -29.79
CA LEU A 477 -15.93 -5.87 -30.64
C LEU A 477 -15.85 -7.28 -30.02
N GLY A 478 -16.01 -7.41 -28.71
CA GLY A 478 -16.14 -8.71 -28.05
C GLY A 478 -17.53 -9.30 -28.25
N GLN A 479 -18.58 -8.48 -28.17
CA GLN A 479 -19.95 -8.91 -28.45
C GLN A 479 -20.19 -9.20 -29.93
N ASP A 480 -19.58 -8.45 -30.85
CA ASP A 480 -19.57 -8.76 -32.29
C ASP A 480 -18.99 -10.15 -32.59
N GLN A 481 -18.15 -10.71 -31.71
CA GLN A 481 -17.65 -12.08 -31.87
C GLN A 481 -18.72 -13.13 -31.56
N LEU A 482 -19.68 -12.79 -30.69
CA LEU A 482 -20.79 -13.65 -30.26
C LEU A 482 -21.99 -13.47 -31.19
N THR A 483 -22.39 -12.22 -31.41
CA THR A 483 -23.55 -11.80 -32.19
C THR A 483 -23.17 -10.60 -33.05
N ASP A 484 -23.24 -10.77 -34.38
CA ASP A 484 -22.81 -9.76 -35.36
C ASP A 484 -23.47 -8.39 -35.11
N LEU A 485 -22.67 -7.33 -35.18
CA LEU A 485 -23.16 -5.95 -35.17
C LEU A 485 -23.85 -5.59 -36.49
N GLU A 486 -24.89 -4.76 -36.40
CA GLU A 486 -25.63 -4.32 -37.58
C GLU A 486 -24.86 -3.21 -38.33
N SER A 487 -25.20 -2.99 -39.61
CA SER A 487 -24.58 -1.93 -40.42
C SER A 487 -24.72 -0.54 -39.79
N GLU A 488 -25.86 -0.26 -39.14
CA GLU A 488 -26.11 0.99 -38.44
C GLU A 488 -25.19 1.16 -37.22
N ASP A 489 -24.92 0.08 -36.48
CA ASP A 489 -23.99 0.09 -35.35
C ASP A 489 -22.58 0.48 -35.82
N TRP A 490 -22.10 -0.13 -36.91
CA TRP A 490 -20.79 0.18 -37.49
C TRP A 490 -20.67 1.62 -37.95
N GLU A 491 -21.70 2.18 -38.59
CA GLU A 491 -21.72 3.59 -39.01
C GLU A 491 -21.56 4.53 -37.80
N GLN A 492 -22.32 4.30 -36.73
CA GLN A 492 -22.24 5.11 -35.52
C GLN A 492 -20.88 4.97 -34.80
N ILE A 493 -20.32 3.76 -34.72
CA ILE A 493 -18.99 3.51 -34.14
C ILE A 493 -17.93 4.34 -34.86
N LEU A 494 -17.93 4.32 -36.20
CA LEU A 494 -16.96 5.04 -37.02
C LEU A 494 -17.12 6.56 -36.89
N GLU A 495 -18.36 7.05 -36.86
CA GLU A 495 -18.67 8.47 -36.67
C GLU A 495 -18.15 8.98 -35.31
N LYS A 496 -18.44 8.26 -34.22
CA LYS A 496 -18.02 8.65 -32.87
C LYS A 496 -16.51 8.59 -32.66
N LEU A 497 -15.82 7.60 -33.24
CA LEU A 497 -14.35 7.57 -33.21
C LEU A 497 -13.74 8.74 -34.00
N ASN A 498 -14.30 9.10 -35.16
CA ASN A 498 -13.86 10.27 -35.92
C ASN A 498 -14.09 11.57 -35.14
N GLN A 499 -15.24 11.72 -34.46
CA GLN A 499 -15.50 12.82 -33.54
C GLN A 499 -14.43 12.88 -32.42
N GLY A 500 -14.15 11.76 -31.77
CA GLY A 500 -13.16 11.67 -30.68
C GLY A 500 -11.73 12.04 -31.10
N LEU A 501 -11.32 11.69 -32.32
CA LEU A 501 -9.99 12.07 -32.85
C LEU A 501 -9.84 13.58 -33.06
N ARG A 502 -10.93 14.30 -33.28
CA ARG A 502 -10.95 15.76 -33.52
C ARG A 502 -10.95 16.58 -32.22
N LEU A 503 -11.14 15.93 -31.06
CA LEU A 503 -11.12 16.60 -29.76
C LEU A 503 -9.70 17.06 -29.38
N ALA A 504 -9.62 18.22 -28.70
CA ALA A 504 -8.36 18.81 -28.26
C ALA A 504 -7.79 18.19 -26.97
N ASP A 505 -8.61 17.45 -26.21
CA ASP A 505 -8.18 16.83 -24.96
C ASP A 505 -7.17 15.70 -25.22
N THR A 506 -5.95 15.85 -24.69
CA THR A 506 -4.84 14.91 -24.93
C THR A 506 -5.06 13.51 -24.35
N THR A 507 -5.83 13.36 -23.27
CA THR A 507 -6.13 12.07 -22.63
C THR A 507 -7.18 11.31 -23.43
N ILE A 508 -8.27 11.99 -23.81
CA ILE A 508 -9.30 11.43 -24.68
C ILE A 508 -8.68 11.06 -26.03
N SER A 509 -7.95 12.01 -26.63
CA SER A 509 -7.20 11.85 -27.88
C SER A 509 -6.30 10.61 -27.86
N LEU A 510 -5.62 10.33 -26.75
CA LEU A 510 -4.77 9.16 -26.57
C LEU A 510 -5.58 7.85 -26.58
N ARG A 511 -6.71 7.81 -25.88
CA ARG A 511 -7.58 6.62 -25.76
C ARG A 511 -8.25 6.30 -27.09
N VAL A 512 -8.87 7.29 -27.72
CA VAL A 512 -9.50 7.15 -29.05
C VAL A 512 -8.49 6.68 -30.09
N ARG A 513 -7.27 7.23 -30.07
CA ARG A 513 -6.19 6.79 -30.98
C ARG A 513 -5.84 5.30 -30.82
N ASN A 514 -5.84 4.78 -29.59
CA ASN A 514 -5.57 3.37 -29.37
C ASN A 514 -6.78 2.50 -29.79
N SER A 515 -8.01 3.00 -29.60
CA SER A 515 -9.22 2.38 -30.15
C SER A 515 -9.18 2.26 -31.68
N VAL A 516 -8.71 3.30 -32.38
CA VAL A 516 -8.51 3.29 -33.84
C VAL A 516 -7.53 2.20 -34.26
N LYS A 517 -6.40 2.04 -33.56
CA LYS A 517 -5.44 0.96 -33.81
C LYS A 517 -6.05 -0.43 -33.52
N LYS A 518 -6.92 -0.53 -32.52
CA LYS A 518 -7.61 -1.78 -32.17
C LYS A 518 -8.60 -2.17 -33.27
N LEU A 519 -9.43 -1.21 -33.72
CA LEU A 519 -10.40 -1.40 -34.80
C LEU A 519 -9.74 -1.72 -36.15
N SER A 520 -8.63 -1.05 -36.50
CA SER A 520 -7.92 -1.34 -37.77
C SER A 520 -7.44 -2.79 -37.86
N SER A 521 -7.01 -3.36 -36.73
CA SER A 521 -6.58 -4.75 -36.60
C SER A 521 -7.72 -5.76 -36.43
N TYR A 522 -8.98 -5.32 -36.39
CA TYR A 522 -10.13 -6.20 -36.20
C TYR A 522 -10.49 -6.92 -37.52
N ALA A 523 -10.55 -8.25 -37.46
CA ALA A 523 -10.69 -9.08 -38.65
C ALA A 523 -12.13 -9.10 -39.20
N ARG A 524 -13.15 -9.08 -38.34
CA ARG A 524 -14.56 -9.14 -38.72
C ARG A 524 -15.17 -7.81 -39.16
N LEU A 525 -14.41 -6.70 -39.14
CA LEU A 525 -14.91 -5.41 -39.64
C LEU A 525 -15.31 -5.54 -41.13
N PRO A 526 -16.59 -5.35 -41.50
CA PRO A 526 -17.05 -5.54 -42.87
C PRO A 526 -16.38 -4.58 -43.85
N GLU A 527 -16.16 -5.04 -45.09
CA GLU A 527 -15.33 -4.31 -46.07
C GLU A 527 -15.86 -2.90 -46.40
N VAL A 528 -17.19 -2.75 -46.48
CA VAL A 528 -17.83 -1.45 -46.71
C VAL A 528 -17.48 -0.46 -45.59
N HIS A 529 -17.52 -0.89 -44.33
CA HIS A 529 -17.17 -0.07 -43.19
C HIS A 529 -15.65 0.13 -43.05
N ARG A 530 -14.83 -0.84 -43.48
CA ARG A 530 -13.37 -0.70 -43.56
C ARG A 530 -12.97 0.42 -44.52
N GLN A 531 -13.61 0.49 -45.69
CA GLN A 531 -13.36 1.56 -46.65
C GLN A 531 -13.80 2.93 -46.11
N THR A 532 -14.95 3.00 -45.43
CA THR A 532 -15.42 4.21 -44.74
C THR A 532 -14.44 4.66 -43.65
N PHE A 533 -13.96 3.73 -42.82
CA PHE A 533 -12.96 3.98 -41.77
C PHE A 533 -11.66 4.57 -42.34
N LEU A 534 -11.09 3.96 -43.38
CA LEU A 534 -9.88 4.47 -44.03
C LEU A 534 -10.10 5.85 -44.66
N THR A 535 -11.29 6.10 -45.22
CA THR A 535 -11.67 7.40 -45.76
C THR A 535 -11.71 8.48 -44.68
N TYR A 536 -12.27 8.18 -43.50
CA TYR A 536 -12.29 9.12 -42.37
C TYR A 536 -10.90 9.43 -41.84
N LEU A 537 -10.04 8.42 -41.72
CA LEU A 537 -8.65 8.62 -41.29
C LEU A 537 -7.84 9.47 -42.29
N ALA A 538 -8.03 9.24 -43.60
CA ALA A 538 -7.36 10.01 -44.64
C ALA A 538 -7.88 11.45 -44.74
N SER A 539 -9.21 11.65 -44.61
CA SER A 539 -9.82 12.98 -44.71
C SER A 539 -9.52 13.87 -43.50
N GLY A 540 -9.60 13.31 -42.30
CA GLY A 540 -9.34 14.04 -41.05
C GLY A 540 -7.87 14.23 -40.69
N LEU A 541 -6.92 13.63 -41.43
CA LEU A 541 -5.48 13.62 -41.07
C LEU A 541 -4.90 15.01 -40.78
N ALA A 542 -5.33 16.03 -41.52
CA ALA A 542 -4.90 17.42 -41.34
C ALA A 542 -5.51 18.09 -40.09
N GLU A 543 -6.70 17.66 -39.70
CA GLU A 543 -7.51 18.24 -38.63
C GLU A 543 -7.25 17.56 -37.27
N PHE A 544 -6.74 16.34 -37.25
CA PHE A 544 -6.41 15.61 -36.02
C PHE A 544 -5.27 16.26 -35.23
N GLN A 545 -5.17 15.94 -33.94
CA GLN A 545 -4.13 16.47 -33.07
C GLN A 545 -2.72 16.02 -33.50
N PRO A 546 -1.67 16.87 -33.37
CA PRO A 546 -0.32 16.54 -33.85
C PRO A 546 0.26 15.23 -33.31
N ASN A 547 -0.10 14.85 -32.08
CA ASN A 547 0.31 13.62 -31.39
C ASN A 547 -0.38 12.34 -31.91
N GLN A 548 -1.38 12.45 -32.80
CA GLN A 548 -2.08 11.33 -33.42
C GLN A 548 -1.66 11.08 -34.87
N ARG A 549 -1.35 12.16 -35.62
CA ARG A 549 -1.14 12.10 -37.09
C ARG A 549 -0.13 11.05 -37.53
N SER A 550 0.98 10.90 -36.81
CA SER A 550 2.01 9.91 -37.15
C SER A 550 1.53 8.46 -36.98
N ILE A 551 0.65 8.19 -36.02
CA ILE A 551 0.13 6.85 -35.78
C ILE A 551 -0.97 6.53 -36.80
N ILE A 552 -1.85 7.49 -37.08
CA ILE A 552 -2.87 7.35 -38.12
C ILE A 552 -2.22 7.11 -39.49
N GLU A 553 -1.13 7.80 -39.80
CA GLU A 553 -0.35 7.55 -41.03
C GLU A 553 0.22 6.12 -41.09
N GLN A 554 0.65 5.55 -39.95
CA GLN A 554 1.10 4.15 -39.90
C GLN A 554 -0.05 3.17 -40.15
N GLU A 555 -1.25 3.46 -39.63
CA GLU A 555 -2.44 2.64 -39.88
C GLU A 555 -2.87 2.72 -41.35
N LEU A 556 -2.88 3.91 -41.95
CA LEU A 556 -3.13 4.09 -43.39
C LEU A 556 -2.09 3.33 -44.24
N THR A 557 -0.81 3.42 -43.87
CA THR A 557 0.27 2.70 -44.56
C THR A 557 0.09 1.19 -44.52
N ARG A 558 -0.40 0.65 -43.39
CA ARG A 558 -0.63 -0.79 -43.24
C ARG A 558 -1.69 -1.32 -44.22
N HIS A 559 -2.71 -0.54 -44.53
CA HIS A 559 -3.83 -0.97 -45.38
C HIS A 559 -3.75 -0.50 -46.84
N LEU A 560 -3.09 0.63 -47.10
CA LEU A 560 -3.08 1.30 -48.40
C LEU A 560 -1.68 1.37 -49.04
N GLY A 561 -0.68 0.78 -48.38
CA GLY A 561 0.72 0.79 -48.77
C GLY A 561 1.44 2.11 -48.48
N GLU A 562 2.78 2.10 -48.61
CA GLU A 562 3.61 3.25 -48.27
C GLU A 562 3.38 4.42 -49.24
N ILE A 563 3.33 5.64 -48.69
CA ILE A 563 3.50 6.87 -49.46
C ILE A 563 4.86 7.45 -49.08
N PRO A 564 5.83 7.53 -50.00
CA PRO A 564 7.20 7.98 -49.72
C PRO A 564 7.21 9.27 -48.90
N ARG A 565 8.02 9.30 -47.84
CA ARG A 565 8.30 10.53 -47.11
C ARG A 565 9.31 11.35 -47.91
N GLU A 566 8.95 12.59 -48.24
CA GLU A 566 9.87 13.52 -48.88
C GLU A 566 11.06 13.79 -47.95
N ARG A 567 12.27 13.40 -48.38
CA ARG A 567 13.50 13.60 -47.61
C ARG A 567 13.75 15.11 -47.45
N ASN A 568 13.92 15.56 -46.20
CA ASN A 568 14.43 16.89 -45.84
C ASN A 568 13.54 18.12 -46.14
N ALA A 569 12.20 18.01 -46.07
CA ALA A 569 11.37 19.20 -45.94
C ALA A 569 11.16 19.56 -44.46
N ARG A 570 11.51 20.79 -44.05
CA ARG A 570 10.89 21.37 -42.84
C ARG A 570 9.39 21.30 -43.06
N LYS A 571 8.63 20.71 -42.12
CA LYS A 571 7.16 20.65 -42.24
C LYS A 571 6.65 22.08 -42.33
N THR A 572 6.19 22.49 -43.51
CA THR A 572 5.47 23.74 -43.74
C THR A 572 4.08 23.66 -43.11
N ASP A 573 3.40 24.78 -42.90
CA ASP A 573 2.07 24.81 -42.28
C ASP A 573 1.03 23.99 -43.08
N THR A 574 1.22 23.85 -44.40
CA THR A 574 0.36 23.08 -45.32
C THR A 574 0.70 21.58 -45.41
N TYR A 575 1.79 21.12 -44.76
CA TYR A 575 2.31 19.77 -44.93
C TYR A 575 1.25 18.68 -44.70
N TRP A 576 0.45 18.82 -43.65
CA TRP A 576 -0.55 17.81 -43.30
C TRP A 576 -1.79 17.85 -44.20
N GLU A 577 -2.14 19.00 -44.77
CA GLU A 577 -3.21 19.13 -45.77
C GLU A 577 -2.82 18.43 -47.08
N GLU A 578 -1.58 18.63 -47.53
CA GLU A 578 -1.04 17.96 -48.71
C GLU A 578 -0.90 16.45 -48.49
N ARG A 579 -0.47 16.02 -47.29
CA ARG A 579 -0.45 14.59 -46.92
C ARG A 579 -1.86 13.99 -46.89
N ALA A 580 -2.84 14.68 -46.32
CA ALA A 580 -4.23 14.22 -46.28
C ALA A 580 -4.77 14.01 -47.70
N LYS A 581 -4.55 14.96 -48.63
CA LYS A 581 -4.95 14.83 -50.03
C LYS A 581 -4.31 13.61 -50.71
N LYS A 582 -2.99 13.41 -50.53
CA LYS A 582 -2.28 12.23 -51.06
C LYS A 582 -2.87 10.92 -50.54
N TRP A 583 -3.25 10.86 -49.26
CA TRP A 583 -3.93 9.69 -48.68
C TRP A 583 -5.36 9.50 -49.21
N GLN A 584 -6.14 10.57 -49.37
CA GLN A 584 -7.48 10.49 -49.97
C GLN A 584 -7.45 9.96 -51.41
N ASP A 585 -6.45 10.37 -52.19
CA ASP A 585 -6.25 9.84 -53.55
C ASP A 585 -5.84 8.36 -53.50
N ARG A 586 -5.01 7.96 -52.52
CA ARG A 586 -4.62 6.56 -52.31
C ARG A 586 -5.79 5.68 -51.87
N VAL A 587 -6.73 6.19 -51.06
CA VAL A 587 -7.95 5.46 -50.68
C VAL A 587 -8.81 5.09 -51.90
N LYS A 588 -8.82 5.94 -52.94
CA LYS A 588 -9.54 5.69 -54.20
C LYS A 588 -8.81 4.69 -55.12
N SER A 589 -7.51 4.48 -54.92
CA SER A 589 -6.66 3.60 -55.73
C SER A 589 -5.61 2.93 -54.86
N PRO A 590 -6.02 1.97 -54.00
CA PRO A 590 -5.11 1.29 -53.08
C PRO A 590 -4.06 0.49 -53.86
N ILE A 591 -2.85 0.39 -53.31
CA ILE A 591 -1.82 -0.49 -53.83
C ILE A 591 -2.09 -1.89 -53.28
N GLU A 592 -2.15 -2.91 -54.15
CA GLU A 592 -2.17 -4.30 -53.71
C GLU A 592 -0.88 -4.60 -52.95
N LEU A 593 -1.02 -4.78 -51.63
CA LEU A 593 0.05 -5.31 -50.80
C LEU A 593 0.03 -6.83 -50.96
N GLU A 594 1.17 -7.43 -51.30
CA GLU A 594 1.31 -8.89 -51.23
C GLU A 594 0.99 -9.34 -49.80
N ALA A 595 -0.13 -10.06 -49.65
CA ALA A 595 -0.52 -10.63 -48.38
C ALA A 595 0.49 -11.72 -48.03
N LYS A 596 1.38 -11.45 -47.07
CA LYS A 596 2.16 -12.52 -46.45
C LYS A 596 1.19 -13.44 -45.72
N GLU A 597 1.26 -14.74 -46.01
CA GLU A 597 0.52 -15.73 -45.24
C GLU A 597 0.90 -15.61 -43.77
N PRO A 598 -0.09 -15.42 -42.87
CA PRO A 598 0.20 -15.29 -41.46
C PRO A 598 0.61 -16.65 -40.91
N ARG A 599 1.59 -16.64 -39.99
CA ARG A 599 1.94 -17.82 -39.23
C ARG A 599 0.87 -18.08 -38.18
N TRP A 600 0.50 -19.33 -37.99
CA TRP A 600 -0.49 -19.71 -36.99
C TRP A 600 0.21 -20.22 -35.74
N ILE A 601 -0.14 -19.62 -34.61
CA ILE A 601 0.54 -19.84 -33.33
C ILE A 601 -0.48 -20.36 -32.32
N GLU A 602 -0.13 -21.45 -31.65
CA GLU A 602 -0.76 -21.84 -30.39
C GLU A 602 -0.01 -21.15 -29.25
N LEU A 603 -0.67 -20.18 -28.62
CA LEU A 603 -0.13 -19.41 -27.52
C LEU A 603 -0.75 -19.88 -26.21
N THR A 604 0.06 -20.47 -25.32
CA THR A 604 -0.30 -20.73 -23.92
C THR A 604 0.26 -19.62 -23.03
N LEU A 605 -0.60 -19.06 -22.18
CA LEU A 605 -0.26 -18.06 -21.18
C LEU A 605 -0.68 -18.56 -19.80
N ALA A 606 0.28 -18.61 -18.88
CA ALA A 606 0.03 -19.00 -17.50
C ALA A 606 0.54 -17.94 -16.52
N ASP A 607 -0.40 -17.28 -15.83
CA ASP A 607 -0.08 -16.37 -14.74
C ASP A 607 -0.02 -17.14 -13.43
N VAL A 608 1.10 -17.00 -12.73
CA VAL A 608 1.38 -17.75 -11.51
C VAL A 608 1.81 -16.84 -10.38
N ARG A 609 1.32 -17.13 -9.18
CA ARG A 609 1.81 -16.57 -7.93
C ARG A 609 2.75 -17.55 -7.25
N LEU A 610 3.96 -17.11 -6.95
CA LEU A 610 4.92 -17.80 -6.09
C LEU A 610 4.59 -17.42 -4.64
N GLU A 611 4.11 -18.35 -3.83
CA GLU A 611 3.86 -18.15 -2.40
C GLU A 611 4.83 -19.05 -1.61
N GLY A 612 5.97 -18.48 -1.21
CA GLY A 612 7.03 -19.23 -0.55
C GLY A 612 7.57 -20.35 -1.45
N GLN A 613 7.28 -21.61 -1.09
CA GLN A 613 7.64 -22.78 -1.88
C GLN A 613 6.55 -23.28 -2.83
N SER A 614 5.34 -22.72 -2.75
CA SER A 614 4.19 -23.15 -3.55
C SER A 614 3.99 -22.27 -4.78
N VAL A 615 3.48 -22.87 -5.85
CA VAL A 615 3.06 -22.15 -7.06
C VAL A 615 1.55 -22.26 -7.16
N LYS A 616 0.88 -21.10 -7.16
CA LYS A 616 -0.56 -21.00 -7.34
C LYS A 616 -0.84 -20.46 -8.74
N PRO A 617 -1.33 -21.29 -9.68
CA PRO A 617 -1.80 -20.78 -10.96
C PRO A 617 -3.01 -19.88 -10.69
N ILE A 618 -2.93 -18.66 -11.20
CA ILE A 618 -3.99 -17.65 -11.08
C ILE A 618 -4.91 -17.77 -12.28
N GLN A 619 -4.31 -17.89 -13.46
CA GLN A 619 -5.00 -17.98 -14.73
C GLN A 619 -4.15 -18.75 -15.72
N LEU A 620 -4.79 -19.63 -16.48
CA LEU A 620 -4.17 -20.42 -17.53
C LEU A 620 -5.11 -20.41 -18.73
N ARG A 621 -4.60 -19.97 -19.89
CA ARG A 621 -5.37 -19.91 -21.13
C ARG A 621 -4.50 -20.27 -22.33
N ARG A 622 -5.12 -20.82 -23.36
CA ARG A 622 -4.46 -21.21 -24.61
C ARG A 622 -5.31 -20.77 -25.80
N TRP A 623 -4.69 -20.16 -26.79
CA TRP A 623 -5.35 -19.72 -28.01
C TRP A 623 -4.59 -20.17 -29.25
N ILE A 624 -5.32 -20.59 -30.27
CA ILE A 624 -4.80 -20.72 -31.64
C ILE A 624 -5.12 -19.42 -32.36
N MET A 625 -4.09 -18.67 -32.77
CA MET A 625 -4.25 -17.38 -33.43
C MET A 625 -3.17 -17.09 -34.48
N PRO A 626 -3.52 -16.36 -35.56
CA PRO A 626 -2.54 -15.97 -36.57
C PRO A 626 -1.75 -14.73 -36.15
N THR A 627 -0.48 -14.65 -36.55
CA THR A 627 0.32 -13.43 -36.46
C THR A 627 -0.33 -12.31 -37.27
N GLY A 628 -0.20 -11.06 -36.81
CA GLY A 628 -0.78 -9.89 -37.45
C GLY A 628 -2.26 -9.65 -37.12
N LYS A 629 -2.94 -10.59 -36.44
CA LYS A 629 -4.27 -10.38 -35.86
C LYS A 629 -4.18 -10.13 -34.35
N ARG A 630 -5.11 -9.31 -33.84
CA ARG A 630 -5.23 -8.98 -32.41
C ARG A 630 -6.41 -9.73 -31.79
N LEU A 631 -6.14 -10.54 -30.78
CA LEU A 631 -7.16 -11.07 -29.89
C LEU A 631 -7.59 -9.98 -28.91
N GLN A 632 -8.88 -9.70 -28.85
CA GLN A 632 -9.44 -8.64 -28.00
C GLN A 632 -10.08 -9.25 -26.78
N LEU A 633 -9.62 -8.84 -25.61
CA LEU A 633 -10.13 -9.31 -24.31
C LEU A 633 -10.17 -8.14 -23.34
N MET A 634 -10.98 -8.28 -22.29
CA MET A 634 -11.06 -7.34 -21.17
C MET A 634 -10.53 -7.97 -19.88
N GLY A 635 -9.82 -7.20 -19.08
CA GLY A 635 -9.36 -7.63 -17.78
C GLY A 635 -10.54 -7.61 -16.80
N LYS A 636 -10.45 -8.41 -15.73
CA LYS A 636 -11.45 -8.42 -14.65
C LYS A 636 -11.62 -7.05 -13.96
N ASP A 637 -10.64 -6.15 -14.08
CA ASP A 637 -10.69 -4.75 -13.63
C ASP A 637 -11.26 -3.79 -14.68
N GLY A 638 -11.91 -4.35 -15.70
CA GLY A 638 -12.44 -3.67 -16.87
C GLY A 638 -11.40 -3.23 -17.89
N LYS A 639 -10.08 -3.31 -17.66
CA LYS A 639 -9.10 -2.69 -18.59
C LYS A 639 -8.80 -3.53 -19.83
N ASP A 640 -8.37 -2.90 -20.93
CA ASP A 640 -7.98 -3.62 -22.16
C ASP A 640 -6.85 -4.64 -21.90
N ALA A 641 -7.12 -5.87 -22.31
CA ALA A 641 -6.33 -7.07 -22.04
C ALA A 641 -5.87 -7.77 -23.33
N SER A 642 -5.94 -7.05 -24.46
CA SER A 642 -5.71 -7.59 -25.80
C SER A 642 -4.31 -8.19 -26.01
N VAL A 643 -4.28 -9.28 -26.76
CA VAL A 643 -3.07 -10.00 -27.18
C VAL A 643 -2.82 -9.74 -28.66
N PHE A 644 -1.58 -9.42 -29.01
CA PHE A 644 -1.17 -9.21 -30.40
C PHE A 644 0.14 -9.95 -30.67
N LEU A 645 0.20 -10.74 -31.74
CA LEU A 645 1.41 -11.43 -32.14
C LEU A 645 1.93 -10.82 -33.45
N GLU A 646 3.12 -10.24 -33.43
CA GLU A 646 3.79 -9.78 -34.65
C GLU A 646 4.81 -10.82 -35.09
N ASP A 647 4.84 -11.16 -36.37
CA ASP A 647 5.91 -12.00 -36.91
C ASP A 647 7.25 -11.24 -36.86
N ALA A 648 8.31 -11.94 -36.48
CA ALA A 648 9.66 -11.41 -36.39
C ALA A 648 10.65 -12.32 -37.12
N ALA A 649 11.82 -11.76 -37.47
CA ALA A 649 12.81 -12.52 -38.23
C ALA A 649 13.34 -13.73 -37.44
N GLY A 650 13.66 -14.82 -38.15
CA GLY A 650 14.38 -15.97 -37.61
C GLY A 650 13.55 -16.90 -36.71
N GLY A 651 12.27 -17.13 -37.04
CA GLY A 651 11.43 -18.08 -36.29
C GLY A 651 11.00 -17.58 -34.92
N SER A 652 10.90 -16.27 -34.75
CA SER A 652 10.49 -15.61 -33.51
C SER A 652 9.21 -14.81 -33.72
N ILE A 653 8.47 -14.56 -32.65
CA ILE A 653 7.28 -13.71 -32.65
C ILE A 653 7.44 -12.63 -31.59
N ARG A 654 6.93 -11.43 -31.83
CA ARG A 654 6.78 -10.42 -30.78
C ARG A 654 5.40 -10.46 -30.20
N PHE A 655 5.33 -10.83 -28.92
CA PHE A 655 4.13 -10.70 -28.11
C PHE A 655 3.92 -9.21 -27.74
N SER A 656 2.76 -8.70 -28.13
CA SER A 656 2.28 -7.30 -28.21
C SER A 656 3.38 -6.25 -28.27
N GLY A 657 4.25 -6.42 -29.27
CA GLY A 657 5.29 -5.47 -29.67
C GLY A 657 6.44 -5.28 -28.68
N SER A 658 6.47 -5.99 -27.54
CA SER A 658 7.43 -5.73 -26.46
C SER A 658 8.28 -6.93 -26.07
N ILE A 659 7.75 -8.15 -26.20
CA ILE A 659 8.44 -9.37 -25.74
C ILE A 659 8.72 -10.24 -26.96
N LEU A 660 10.00 -10.57 -27.19
CA LEU A 660 10.40 -11.51 -28.23
C LEU A 660 10.27 -12.93 -27.68
N LEU A 661 9.41 -13.74 -28.30
CA LEU A 661 9.25 -15.16 -28.04
C LEU A 661 9.91 -15.96 -29.16
N MET A 662 10.67 -16.98 -28.79
CA MET A 662 11.15 -17.98 -29.73
C MET A 662 10.14 -19.12 -29.75
N LEU A 663 9.81 -19.62 -30.93
CA LEU A 663 8.86 -20.72 -31.04
C LEU A 663 9.40 -21.99 -30.39
N ASP A 664 8.48 -22.75 -29.81
CA ASP A 664 8.73 -24.01 -29.10
C ASP A 664 9.70 -23.85 -27.93
N ARG A 665 9.80 -22.63 -27.38
CA ARG A 665 10.62 -22.34 -26.19
C ARG A 665 9.80 -21.66 -25.11
N PRO A 666 9.80 -22.19 -23.89
CA PRO A 666 9.11 -21.53 -22.78
C PRO A 666 9.85 -20.24 -22.41
N ALA A 667 9.09 -19.16 -22.25
CA ALA A 667 9.59 -17.87 -21.80
C ALA A 667 8.89 -17.45 -20.53
N LEU A 668 9.65 -17.35 -19.43
CA LEU A 668 9.15 -16.81 -18.18
C LEU A 668 9.52 -15.32 -18.10
N THR A 669 8.51 -14.47 -17.94
CA THR A 669 8.71 -13.03 -17.87
C THR A 669 8.13 -12.44 -16.59
N ARG A 670 8.85 -11.45 -16.05
CA ARG A 670 8.37 -10.59 -14.98
C ARG A 670 7.55 -9.48 -15.63
N TRP A 671 6.24 -9.60 -15.59
CA TRP A 671 5.35 -8.68 -16.28
C TRP A 671 5.51 -7.24 -15.79
N ARG A 672 5.82 -6.32 -16.70
CA ARG A 672 5.88 -4.88 -16.42
C ARG A 672 4.47 -4.30 -16.46
N THR A 673 4.21 -3.37 -15.55
CA THR A 673 2.99 -2.56 -15.39
C THR A 673 2.49 -1.81 -16.63
N THR A 674 3.18 -1.90 -17.77
CA THR A 674 2.82 -1.24 -19.03
C THR A 674 1.94 -2.09 -19.95
N TRP A 675 1.72 -3.36 -19.62
CA TRP A 675 0.73 -4.21 -20.27
C TRP A 675 -0.63 -4.02 -19.60
N ARG A 676 -1.67 -3.80 -20.41
CA ARG A 676 -2.85 -3.04 -19.94
C ARG A 676 -3.89 -3.80 -19.12
N SER A 677 -3.73 -5.10 -18.83
CA SER A 677 -4.07 -5.78 -17.54
C SER A 677 -4.24 -7.29 -17.74
N TRP A 678 -3.69 -8.14 -16.85
CA TRP A 678 -4.39 -9.32 -16.29
C TRP A 678 -3.87 -9.54 -14.84
N THR A 679 -4.74 -9.29 -13.87
CA THR A 679 -4.58 -9.42 -12.39
C THR A 679 -3.63 -8.43 -11.67
N TYR A 680 -4.24 -7.59 -10.81
CA TYR A 680 -3.63 -6.62 -9.89
C TYR A 680 -2.88 -5.43 -10.51
N ARG A 681 -3.63 -4.40 -10.91
CA ARG A 681 -3.15 -3.03 -10.71
C ARG A 681 -3.35 -2.67 -9.25
N PHE A 682 -2.30 -2.75 -8.44
CA PHE A 682 -2.19 -1.78 -7.36
C PHE A 682 -2.15 -0.41 -8.02
N SER A 683 -3.09 0.48 -7.67
CA SER A 683 -3.06 1.88 -8.08
C SER A 683 -1.85 2.55 -7.42
N THR A 684 -0.67 2.40 -8.02
CA THR A 684 0.60 2.94 -7.48
C THR A 684 0.97 4.28 -8.10
N ALA A 685 0.05 5.00 -8.73
CA ALA A 685 0.32 6.34 -9.26
C ALA A 685 0.73 7.34 -8.14
N ARG A 686 0.57 6.97 -6.87
CA ARG A 686 1.04 7.72 -5.69
C ARG A 686 2.31 7.18 -5.03
N LEU A 687 2.91 6.08 -5.51
CA LEU A 687 4.07 5.47 -4.85
C LEU A 687 5.34 5.78 -5.65
N GLY A 688 6.22 6.57 -5.04
CA GLY A 688 7.46 7.08 -5.63
C GLY A 688 8.52 6.02 -5.94
N ALA A 689 9.79 6.45 -6.01
CA ALA A 689 10.91 5.64 -6.48
C ALA A 689 11.15 4.34 -5.67
N GLU A 690 10.81 4.29 -4.39
CA GLU A 690 10.95 3.09 -3.53
C GLU A 690 10.04 1.93 -3.95
N SER A 691 8.91 2.24 -4.61
CA SER A 691 8.08 1.21 -5.26
C SER A 691 8.83 0.46 -6.36
N ALA A 692 9.99 0.92 -6.86
CA ALA A 692 10.82 0.16 -7.78
C ALA A 692 11.47 -1.07 -7.13
N MET A 693 11.73 -1.02 -5.82
CA MET A 693 12.27 -2.15 -5.05
C MET A 693 11.16 -3.15 -4.69
N VAL A 694 9.97 -2.66 -4.32
CA VAL A 694 8.76 -3.51 -4.18
C VAL A 694 8.34 -4.13 -5.52
N ARG A 695 8.51 -3.40 -6.64
CA ARG A 695 8.39 -3.91 -8.02
C ARG A 695 9.42 -5.00 -8.36
N SER A 696 10.46 -5.18 -7.55
CA SER A 696 11.52 -6.20 -7.78
C SER A 696 11.29 -7.51 -7.01
N ASN A 697 10.51 -7.51 -5.92
CA ASN A 697 10.13 -8.68 -5.11
C ASN A 697 8.74 -9.24 -5.48
N VAL A 698 8.34 -9.12 -6.75
CA VAL A 698 6.98 -9.45 -7.18
C VAL A 698 6.81 -10.97 -7.28
N LEU A 699 5.95 -11.51 -6.42
CA LEU A 699 5.51 -12.91 -6.34
C LEU A 699 4.80 -13.40 -7.62
N PHE A 700 4.68 -12.60 -8.68
CA PHE A 700 3.91 -12.93 -9.88
C PHE A 700 4.84 -13.14 -11.07
N GLN A 701 4.66 -14.25 -11.80
CA GLN A 701 5.34 -14.53 -13.06
C GLN A 701 4.30 -14.88 -14.12
N THR A 702 4.64 -14.61 -15.39
CA THR A 702 3.84 -15.06 -16.53
C THR A 702 4.71 -15.97 -17.40
N LEU A 703 4.27 -17.21 -17.54
CA LEU A 703 4.85 -18.18 -18.47
C LEU A 703 4.15 -18.05 -19.83
N LEU A 704 4.95 -17.88 -20.88
CA LEU A 704 4.50 -17.83 -22.26
C LEU A 704 5.11 -19.00 -23.02
N ILE A 705 4.27 -19.78 -23.68
CA ILE A 705 4.66 -20.84 -24.60
C ILE A 705 3.99 -20.53 -25.93
N ALA A 706 4.78 -20.48 -27.01
CA ALA A 706 4.27 -20.26 -28.35
C ALA A 706 4.80 -21.35 -29.26
N THR A 707 3.90 -22.12 -29.85
CA THR A 707 4.22 -23.21 -30.78
C THR A 707 3.57 -22.92 -32.13
N GLU A 708 4.23 -23.31 -33.21
CA GLU A 708 3.64 -23.18 -34.54
C GLU A 708 2.56 -24.25 -34.73
N THR A 709 1.41 -23.88 -35.27
CA THR A 709 0.25 -24.77 -35.43
C THR A 709 -0.42 -24.54 -36.78
N THR A 710 -1.39 -25.38 -37.12
CA THR A 710 -2.21 -25.21 -38.32
C THR A 710 -3.35 -24.22 -38.09
N PRO A 711 -3.86 -23.55 -39.14
CA PRO A 711 -5.07 -22.75 -39.06
C PRO A 711 -6.23 -23.54 -38.45
N THR A 712 -7.13 -22.85 -37.77
CA THR A 712 -8.43 -23.43 -37.37
C THR A 712 -9.31 -23.66 -38.61
N ASP A 713 -10.28 -24.56 -38.50
CA ASP A 713 -11.20 -24.91 -39.60
C ASP A 713 -11.97 -23.69 -40.16
N ASP A 714 -12.24 -22.70 -39.31
CA ASP A 714 -12.95 -21.45 -39.60
C ASP A 714 -12.01 -20.27 -39.92
N GLY A 715 -10.68 -20.43 -39.77
CA GLY A 715 -9.70 -19.36 -39.96
C GLY A 715 -9.78 -18.22 -38.92
N GLU A 716 -10.44 -18.48 -37.80
CA GLU A 716 -10.62 -17.55 -36.69
C GLU A 716 -9.72 -17.85 -35.48
N ILE A 717 -9.70 -16.92 -34.51
CA ILE A 717 -8.97 -17.13 -33.26
C ILE A 717 -9.82 -18.03 -32.37
N LYS A 718 -9.25 -19.11 -31.86
CA LYS A 718 -9.98 -20.09 -31.03
C LYS A 718 -9.29 -20.28 -29.68
N GLU A 719 -10.04 -20.12 -28.59
CA GLU A 719 -9.61 -20.56 -27.26
C GLU A 719 -9.72 -22.08 -27.16
N VAL A 720 -8.66 -22.72 -26.67
CA VAL A 720 -8.55 -24.17 -26.53
C VAL A 720 -8.41 -24.49 -25.04
N PRO A 721 -9.14 -25.50 -24.52
CA PRO A 721 -8.98 -25.94 -23.14
C PRO A 721 -7.51 -26.28 -22.85
N VAL A 722 -7.02 -25.83 -21.70
CA VAL A 722 -5.66 -26.11 -21.24
C VAL A 722 -5.66 -26.31 -19.73
N SER A 723 -4.91 -27.31 -19.29
CA SER A 723 -4.70 -27.67 -17.90
C SER A 723 -3.24 -27.45 -17.52
N TRP A 724 -2.96 -27.39 -16.22
CA TRP A 724 -1.58 -27.31 -15.75
C TRP A 724 -0.75 -28.54 -16.15
N GLN A 725 -1.40 -29.70 -16.33
CA GLN A 725 -0.73 -30.90 -16.82
C GLN A 725 -0.18 -30.71 -18.25
N ASP A 726 -0.90 -29.99 -19.12
CA ASP A 726 -0.40 -29.70 -20.48
C ASP A 726 0.85 -28.80 -20.46
N VAL A 727 0.96 -27.92 -19.45
CA VAL A 727 2.15 -27.09 -19.25
C VAL A 727 3.31 -27.94 -18.76
N ASP A 728 3.05 -28.84 -17.81
CA ASP A 728 4.04 -29.78 -17.28
C ASP A 728 4.60 -30.69 -18.39
N GLU A 729 3.72 -31.29 -19.20
CA GLU A 729 4.10 -32.13 -20.36
C GLU A 729 4.96 -31.35 -21.36
N PHE A 730 4.56 -30.13 -21.72
CA PHE A 730 5.36 -29.28 -22.60
C PHE A 730 6.76 -28.99 -22.04
N LEU A 731 6.86 -28.70 -20.74
CA LEU A 731 8.16 -28.43 -20.10
C LEU A 731 9.03 -29.68 -20.04
N ILE A 732 8.45 -30.86 -19.84
CA ILE A 732 9.15 -32.15 -19.88
C ILE A 732 9.68 -32.41 -21.29
N ASP A 733 8.86 -32.25 -22.31
CA ASP A 733 9.23 -32.46 -23.71
C ASP A 733 10.28 -31.43 -24.20
N SER A 734 10.24 -30.22 -23.65
CA SER A 734 11.20 -29.14 -23.95
C SER A 734 12.59 -29.35 -23.31
N LEU A 735 12.78 -30.37 -22.46
CA LEU A 735 14.08 -30.75 -21.93
C LEU A 735 14.87 -31.59 -22.95
N ASP A 736 15.24 -30.96 -24.06
CA ASP A 736 15.94 -31.58 -25.18
C ASP A 736 17.48 -31.56 -24.99
N PRO A 737 18.13 -32.72 -24.79
CA PRO A 737 19.58 -32.80 -24.56
C PRO A 737 20.42 -32.41 -25.78
N ASP A 738 19.86 -32.48 -26.98
CA ASP A 738 20.55 -32.11 -28.23
C ASP A 738 20.64 -30.60 -28.41
N SER A 739 19.79 -29.82 -27.71
CA SER A 739 19.75 -28.36 -27.76
C SER A 739 20.17 -27.75 -26.42
N SER A 740 21.46 -27.41 -26.29
CA SER A 740 22.02 -26.82 -25.06
C SER A 740 21.31 -25.53 -24.62
N THR A 741 20.79 -24.74 -25.57
CA THR A 741 20.07 -23.50 -25.28
C THR A 741 18.65 -23.76 -24.78
N ASN A 742 17.92 -24.69 -25.39
CA ASN A 742 16.57 -25.05 -24.95
C ASN A 742 16.63 -25.69 -23.56
N MET A 743 17.52 -26.68 -23.39
CA MET A 743 17.76 -27.34 -22.10
C MET A 743 18.01 -26.31 -21.00
N TYR A 744 18.92 -25.35 -21.21
CA TYR A 744 19.22 -24.32 -20.22
C TYR A 744 18.01 -23.44 -19.89
N MET A 745 17.29 -22.93 -20.90
CA MET A 745 16.15 -22.04 -20.70
C MET A 745 14.97 -22.76 -20.02
N THR A 746 14.61 -23.95 -20.48
CA THR A 746 13.56 -24.79 -19.89
C THR A 746 13.90 -25.13 -18.44
N THR A 747 15.14 -25.50 -18.15
CA THR A 747 15.60 -25.80 -16.78
C THR A 747 15.48 -24.57 -15.86
N GLU A 748 15.76 -23.36 -16.34
CA GLU A 748 15.59 -22.12 -15.57
C GLU A 748 14.11 -21.82 -15.25
N VAL A 749 13.21 -22.06 -16.21
CA VAL A 749 11.76 -21.93 -16.01
C VAL A 749 11.30 -22.93 -14.95
N ILE A 750 11.68 -24.21 -15.09
CA ILE A 750 11.35 -25.27 -14.14
C ILE A 750 11.88 -24.94 -12.73
N THR A 751 13.12 -24.48 -12.62
CA THR A 751 13.73 -24.11 -11.33
C THR A 751 12.94 -22.98 -10.66
N THR A 752 12.52 -21.98 -11.44
CA THR A 752 11.79 -20.82 -10.92
C THR A 752 10.36 -21.18 -10.51
N LEU A 753 9.69 -22.00 -11.32
CA LEU A 753 8.31 -22.45 -11.11
C LEU A 753 8.18 -23.70 -10.25
N ARG A 754 9.30 -24.33 -9.86
CA ARG A 754 9.36 -25.53 -9.02
C ARG A 754 8.41 -26.64 -9.49
N VAL A 755 8.41 -26.92 -10.79
CA VAL A 755 7.50 -27.88 -11.43
C VAL A 755 7.89 -29.32 -11.07
N GLN A 756 7.23 -29.88 -10.05
CA GLN A 756 7.59 -31.18 -9.47
C GLN A 756 7.46 -32.36 -10.43
N SER A 757 6.53 -32.31 -11.37
CA SER A 757 6.31 -33.37 -12.39
C SER A 757 7.52 -33.59 -13.30
N THR A 758 8.43 -32.60 -13.42
CA THR A 758 9.65 -32.71 -14.24
C THR A 758 10.79 -33.48 -13.57
N LEU A 759 10.68 -33.77 -12.27
CA LEU A 759 11.75 -34.38 -11.47
C LEU A 759 12.29 -35.71 -12.04
N PRO A 760 11.45 -36.67 -12.50
CA PRO A 760 11.95 -37.92 -13.09
C PRO A 760 12.83 -37.68 -14.32
N LYS A 761 12.42 -36.75 -15.20
CA LYS A 761 13.19 -36.44 -16.41
C LYS A 761 14.49 -35.72 -16.09
N LEU A 762 14.50 -34.81 -15.11
CA LEU A 762 15.72 -34.16 -14.64
C LEU A 762 16.72 -35.16 -14.05
N ILE A 763 16.23 -36.19 -13.33
CA ILE A 763 17.08 -37.25 -12.79
C ILE A 763 17.72 -38.07 -13.91
N GLU A 764 16.95 -38.46 -14.92
CA GLU A 764 17.46 -39.18 -16.10
C GLU A 764 18.58 -38.38 -16.80
N LEU A 765 18.32 -37.10 -17.09
CA LEU A 765 19.29 -36.20 -17.73
C LEU A 765 20.54 -35.96 -16.86
N TRP A 766 20.35 -35.92 -15.54
CA TRP A 766 21.46 -35.81 -14.60
C TRP A 766 22.34 -37.05 -14.61
N GLU A 767 21.76 -38.24 -14.67
CA GLU A 767 22.49 -39.52 -14.75
C GLU A 767 23.26 -39.65 -16.07
N GLU A 768 22.75 -39.09 -17.17
CA GLU A 768 23.44 -39.03 -18.45
C GLU A 768 24.60 -38.02 -18.44
N LYS A 769 24.32 -36.76 -18.07
CA LYS A 769 25.31 -35.68 -18.11
C LYS A 769 25.05 -34.62 -17.03
N PRO A 770 25.72 -34.70 -15.87
CA PRO A 770 25.61 -33.72 -14.80
C PRO A 770 26.00 -32.30 -15.26
N THR A 771 25.14 -31.32 -15.02
CA THR A 771 25.41 -29.90 -15.27
C THR A 771 24.96 -29.02 -14.11
N VAL A 772 25.55 -27.81 -13.99
CA VAL A 772 25.18 -26.85 -12.93
C VAL A 772 23.69 -26.48 -12.98
N SER A 773 23.12 -26.30 -14.18
CA SER A 773 21.70 -25.97 -14.34
C SER A 773 20.78 -27.10 -13.86
N LEU A 774 21.08 -28.35 -14.23
CA LEU A 774 20.32 -29.52 -13.75
C LEU A 774 20.44 -29.68 -12.23
N ALA A 775 21.65 -29.51 -11.68
CA ALA A 775 21.86 -29.56 -10.24
C ALA A 775 21.02 -28.51 -9.48
N ARG A 776 20.90 -27.29 -10.02
CA ARG A 776 20.06 -26.22 -9.44
C ARG A 776 18.58 -26.57 -9.51
N ALA A 777 18.11 -27.07 -10.64
CA ALA A 777 16.71 -27.51 -10.79
C ALA A 777 16.37 -28.63 -9.80
N LEU A 778 17.19 -29.67 -9.73
CA LEU A 778 17.05 -30.76 -8.77
C LEU A 778 16.99 -30.24 -7.32
N LEU A 779 17.91 -29.35 -6.95
CA LEU A 779 17.95 -28.77 -5.60
C LEU A 779 16.68 -27.96 -5.30
N SER A 780 16.19 -27.17 -6.26
CA SER A 780 14.97 -26.38 -6.11
C SER A 780 13.69 -27.22 -5.92
N LEU A 781 13.71 -28.47 -6.39
CA LEU A 781 12.64 -29.45 -6.25
C LEU A 781 12.82 -30.36 -5.02
N GLY A 782 13.92 -30.22 -4.28
CA GLY A 782 14.21 -30.98 -3.05
C GLY A 782 15.13 -32.20 -3.24
N ASP A 783 15.69 -32.42 -4.43
CA ASP A 783 16.67 -33.49 -4.68
C ASP A 783 18.11 -32.99 -4.45
N ASN A 784 18.86 -33.69 -3.58
CA ASN A 784 20.20 -33.30 -3.15
C ASN A 784 21.34 -33.82 -4.05
N ARG A 785 21.08 -34.62 -5.10
CA ARG A 785 22.13 -35.24 -5.94
C ARG A 785 23.10 -34.22 -6.55
N GLY A 786 22.59 -33.04 -6.92
CA GLY A 786 23.38 -31.97 -7.54
C GLY A 786 24.17 -31.10 -6.55
N ARG A 787 23.94 -31.25 -5.25
CA ARG A 787 24.40 -30.31 -4.21
C ARG A 787 25.93 -30.17 -4.17
N ASP A 788 26.66 -31.27 -4.25
CA ASP A 788 28.13 -31.25 -4.22
C ASP A 788 28.73 -30.55 -5.44
N LEU A 789 28.15 -30.76 -6.63
CA LEU A 789 28.57 -30.07 -7.85
C LEU A 789 28.37 -28.54 -7.72
N LEU A 790 27.25 -28.11 -7.12
CA LEU A 790 27.00 -26.69 -6.88
C LEU A 790 28.00 -26.10 -5.90
N ARG A 791 28.28 -26.78 -4.78
CA ARG A 791 29.29 -26.36 -3.80
C ARG A 791 30.65 -26.21 -4.46
N GLU A 792 31.09 -27.22 -5.22
CA GLU A 792 32.38 -27.19 -5.91
C GLU A 792 32.46 -26.03 -6.91
N SER A 793 31.40 -25.80 -7.69
CA SER A 793 31.32 -24.70 -8.67
C SER A 793 31.40 -23.31 -8.04
N VAL A 794 30.67 -23.10 -6.93
CA VAL A 794 30.72 -21.86 -6.15
C VAL A 794 32.11 -21.67 -5.54
N MET A 795 32.69 -22.70 -4.94
CA MET A 795 33.99 -22.62 -4.28
C MET A 795 35.15 -22.40 -5.26
N LYS A 796 35.06 -22.93 -6.49
CA LYS A 796 36.03 -22.69 -7.58
C LYS A 796 36.03 -21.23 -8.04
N THR A 797 34.87 -20.59 -8.10
CA THR A 797 34.69 -19.24 -8.64
C THR A 797 34.48 -18.16 -7.58
N ARG A 798 34.70 -18.48 -6.30
CA ARG A 798 34.42 -17.60 -5.16
C ARG A 798 35.09 -16.23 -5.22
N SER A 799 36.23 -16.08 -5.91
CA SER A 799 36.87 -14.75 -6.08
C SER A 799 36.13 -13.82 -7.04
N ARG A 800 35.34 -14.38 -7.96
CA ARG A 800 34.50 -13.64 -8.90
C ARG A 800 33.33 -14.52 -9.35
N LEU A 801 32.28 -14.54 -8.52
CA LEU A 801 31.05 -15.27 -8.84
C LEU A 801 30.45 -14.72 -10.14
N GLN A 802 30.35 -15.58 -11.15
CA GLN A 802 29.59 -15.35 -12.36
C GLN A 802 28.09 -15.53 -12.08
N ARG A 803 27.23 -15.07 -13.00
CA ARG A 803 25.77 -15.10 -12.83
C ARG A 803 25.23 -16.47 -12.39
N ASP A 804 25.68 -17.55 -13.02
CA ASP A 804 25.16 -18.90 -12.72
C ASP A 804 25.63 -19.42 -11.37
N THR A 805 26.87 -19.10 -10.98
CA THR A 805 27.40 -19.43 -9.65
C THR A 805 26.83 -18.57 -8.54
N GLN A 806 26.41 -17.33 -8.83
CA GLN A 806 25.65 -16.51 -7.88
C GLN A 806 24.28 -17.13 -7.60
N LYS A 807 23.59 -17.58 -8.66
CA LYS A 807 22.31 -18.28 -8.48
C LYS A 807 22.48 -19.62 -7.76
N ALA A 808 23.51 -20.40 -8.08
CA ALA A 808 23.83 -21.64 -7.35
C ALA A 808 24.06 -21.37 -5.85
N LEU A 809 24.80 -20.30 -5.53
CA LEU A 809 25.02 -19.87 -4.16
C LEU A 809 23.72 -19.43 -3.48
N GLU A 810 22.87 -18.66 -4.16
CA GLU A 810 21.55 -18.27 -3.67
C GLU A 810 20.68 -19.51 -3.36
N ASP A 811 20.64 -20.47 -4.27
CA ASP A 811 19.86 -21.71 -4.12
C ASP A 811 20.40 -22.57 -2.95
N LEU A 812 21.73 -22.67 -2.77
CA LEU A 812 22.36 -23.37 -1.64
C LEU A 812 22.10 -22.67 -0.30
N ILE A 813 22.12 -21.33 -0.26
CA ILE A 813 21.75 -20.57 0.94
C ILE A 813 20.27 -20.79 1.27
N LYS A 814 19.37 -20.74 0.28
CA LYS A 814 17.92 -20.93 0.47
C LYS A 814 17.58 -22.29 1.09
N VAL A 815 18.26 -23.37 0.71
CA VAL A 815 18.06 -24.70 1.31
C VAL A 815 18.79 -24.88 2.64
N GLY A 816 19.48 -23.85 3.13
CA GLY A 816 20.22 -23.89 4.38
C GLY A 816 21.45 -24.81 4.35
N ASP A 817 22.22 -24.81 3.26
CA ASP A 817 23.41 -25.65 3.17
C ASP A 817 24.46 -25.28 4.25
N PRO A 818 24.81 -26.18 5.19
CA PRO A 818 25.67 -25.80 6.32
C PRO A 818 27.07 -25.35 5.91
N GLU A 819 27.70 -26.01 4.94
CA GLU A 819 29.07 -25.69 4.51
C GLU A 819 29.14 -24.34 3.78
N ILE A 820 28.13 -24.04 2.98
CA ILE A 820 28.00 -22.77 2.28
C ILE A 820 27.66 -21.65 3.26
N LEU A 821 26.71 -21.85 4.18
CA LEU A 821 26.39 -20.85 5.20
C LEU A 821 27.60 -20.52 6.07
N GLU A 822 28.35 -21.54 6.50
CA GLU A 822 29.62 -21.38 7.20
C GLU A 822 30.65 -20.58 6.40
N SER A 823 30.77 -20.87 5.11
CA SER A 823 31.67 -20.15 4.19
C SER A 823 31.23 -18.70 3.98
N VAL A 824 29.93 -18.45 3.77
CA VAL A 824 29.35 -17.12 3.54
C VAL A 824 29.54 -16.23 4.75
N ILE A 825 29.29 -16.73 5.97
CA ILE A 825 29.56 -15.99 7.20
C ILE A 825 31.06 -15.69 7.31
N GLY A 826 31.94 -16.65 7.01
CA GLY A 826 33.39 -16.42 6.98
C GLY A 826 33.80 -15.31 5.99
N TRP A 827 33.16 -15.24 4.82
CA TRP A 827 33.39 -14.18 3.83
C TRP A 827 32.91 -12.80 4.30
N ILE A 828 31.79 -12.75 5.02
CA ILE A 828 31.27 -11.51 5.64
C ILE A 828 32.17 -11.05 6.80
N GLU A 829 32.68 -11.97 7.61
CA GLU A 829 33.52 -11.69 8.77
C GLU A 829 34.86 -11.04 8.39
N ASN A 830 35.57 -11.61 7.42
CA ASN A 830 36.93 -11.20 7.05
C ASN A 830 37.10 -11.14 5.52
N PRO A 831 36.63 -10.05 4.87
CA PRO A 831 36.73 -9.87 3.43
C PRO A 831 38.19 -9.96 3.00
N GLY A 832 39.11 -9.28 3.71
CA GLY A 832 40.52 -9.15 3.37
C GLY A 832 41.35 -10.44 3.41
N SER A 833 40.94 -11.47 4.17
CA SER A 833 41.61 -12.79 4.18
C SER A 833 40.98 -13.80 3.21
N SER A 834 39.80 -13.47 2.67
CA SER A 834 39.11 -14.29 1.69
C SER A 834 39.51 -13.86 0.27
N SER A 835 39.57 -14.78 -0.68
CA SER A 835 39.75 -14.44 -2.10
C SER A 835 38.58 -13.63 -2.69
N PHE A 836 37.54 -13.35 -1.87
CA PHE A 836 36.32 -12.59 -2.15
C PHE A 836 36.53 -11.05 -2.00
N SER A 837 37.70 -10.64 -1.52
CA SER A 837 38.02 -9.34 -0.89
C SER A 837 37.84 -8.06 -1.72
N SER A 838 37.67 -8.13 -3.04
CA SER A 838 37.77 -6.93 -3.88
C SER A 838 36.43 -6.33 -4.33
N ASN A 839 35.28 -6.92 -3.98
CA ASN A 839 34.00 -6.48 -4.54
C ASN A 839 32.88 -6.30 -3.49
N GLU A 840 32.73 -5.08 -3.00
CA GLU A 840 31.68 -4.66 -2.05
C GLU A 840 30.27 -5.06 -2.52
N SER A 841 29.99 -4.99 -3.83
CA SER A 841 28.68 -5.38 -4.39
C SER A 841 28.33 -6.86 -4.17
N GLN A 842 29.34 -7.74 -4.11
CA GLN A 842 29.13 -9.16 -3.84
C GLN A 842 28.82 -9.39 -2.36
N ILE A 843 29.45 -8.66 -1.44
CA ILE A 843 29.13 -8.73 0.00
C ILE A 843 27.67 -8.31 0.24
N LEU A 844 27.23 -7.22 -0.38
CA LEU A 844 25.83 -6.78 -0.29
C LEU A 844 24.86 -7.79 -0.91
N MET A 845 25.25 -8.50 -1.97
CA MET A 845 24.49 -9.62 -2.52
C MET A 845 24.40 -10.78 -1.51
N LEU A 846 25.51 -11.19 -0.89
CA LEU A 846 25.52 -12.24 0.13
C LEU A 846 24.63 -11.89 1.32
N LEU A 847 24.72 -10.66 1.82
CA LEU A 847 23.90 -10.17 2.91
C LEU A 847 22.42 -10.25 2.57
N ARG A 848 22.03 -9.89 1.35
CA ARG A 848 20.63 -10.02 0.88
C ARG A 848 20.16 -11.47 0.82
N TYR A 849 20.99 -12.39 0.33
CA TYR A 849 20.65 -13.82 0.29
C TYR A 849 20.54 -14.43 1.68
N LEU A 850 21.52 -14.12 2.54
CA LEU A 850 21.53 -14.55 3.94
C LEU A 850 20.31 -14.00 4.69
N ASP A 851 19.97 -12.73 4.47
CA ASP A 851 18.81 -12.11 5.08
C ASP A 851 17.54 -12.85 4.70
N SER A 852 17.30 -13.06 3.40
CA SER A 852 16.14 -13.82 2.92
C SER A 852 16.03 -15.18 3.60
N TRP A 853 17.14 -15.87 3.81
CA TRP A 853 17.14 -17.18 4.47
C TRP A 853 16.85 -17.09 5.98
N LEU A 854 17.44 -16.12 6.68
CA LEU A 854 17.20 -15.89 8.12
C LEU A 854 15.76 -15.49 8.42
N ILE A 855 15.12 -14.79 7.48
CA ILE A 855 13.71 -14.44 7.56
C ILE A 855 12.83 -15.69 7.53
N ASP A 856 13.12 -16.63 6.62
CA ASP A 856 12.37 -17.88 6.49
C ASP A 856 12.70 -18.88 7.62
N HIS A 857 13.84 -18.70 8.30
CA HIS A 857 14.35 -19.60 9.33
C HIS A 857 14.85 -18.81 10.57
N PRO A 858 13.95 -18.11 11.30
CA PRO A 858 14.35 -17.26 12.42
C PRO A 858 15.03 -18.04 13.56
N ASP A 859 14.61 -19.30 13.78
CA ASP A 859 15.12 -20.18 14.84
C ASP A 859 16.26 -21.11 14.36
N GLN A 860 16.93 -20.76 13.26
CA GLN A 860 18.03 -21.57 12.72
C GLN A 860 19.16 -21.75 13.75
N LYS A 861 19.77 -22.95 13.76
CA LYS A 861 20.89 -23.30 14.66
C LYS A 861 22.20 -23.56 13.92
N ILE A 862 22.24 -23.32 12.60
CA ILE A 862 23.40 -23.60 11.75
C ILE A 862 24.49 -22.58 12.04
N ILE A 863 24.13 -21.30 12.02
CA ILE A 863 25.04 -20.19 12.32
C ILE A 863 24.80 -19.78 13.78
N PRO A 864 25.81 -19.85 14.67
CA PRO A 864 25.67 -19.37 16.03
C PRO A 864 25.30 -17.88 16.05
N GLU A 865 24.25 -17.51 16.79
CA GLU A 865 23.71 -16.14 16.84
C GLU A 865 24.78 -15.09 17.13
N LYS A 866 25.63 -15.34 18.13
CA LYS A 866 26.76 -14.47 18.47
C LYS A 866 27.68 -14.21 17.28
N ARG A 867 27.95 -15.24 16.48
CA ARG A 867 28.82 -15.14 15.31
C ARG A 867 28.14 -14.34 14.19
N LEU A 868 26.86 -14.59 13.93
CA LEU A 868 26.06 -13.83 12.99
C LEU A 868 26.05 -12.33 13.34
N ILE A 869 25.69 -12.00 14.58
CA ILE A 869 25.63 -10.61 15.06
C ILE A 869 27.00 -9.93 14.93
N GLY A 870 28.09 -10.60 15.34
CA GLY A 870 29.44 -10.08 15.19
C GLY A 870 29.86 -9.85 13.74
N ALA A 871 29.50 -10.74 12.82
CA ALA A 871 29.77 -10.59 11.39
C ALA A 871 29.02 -9.40 10.78
N LEU A 872 27.76 -9.21 11.17
CA LEU A 872 26.92 -8.09 10.75
C LEU A 872 27.45 -6.74 11.27
N ILE A 873 27.82 -6.64 12.55
CA ILE A 873 28.37 -5.38 13.11
C ILE A 873 29.65 -4.94 12.39
N LYS A 874 30.50 -5.87 11.95
CA LYS A 874 31.69 -5.53 11.16
C LYS A 874 31.37 -4.86 9.80
N ARG A 875 30.11 -4.91 9.35
CA ARG A 875 29.63 -4.35 8.09
C ARG A 875 28.81 -3.07 8.26
N THR A 876 28.75 -2.51 9.46
CA THR A 876 28.24 -1.14 9.70
C THR A 876 29.28 -0.06 9.36
N ASP A 877 30.48 -0.47 8.93
CA ASP A 877 31.66 0.36 8.63
C ASP A 877 31.46 1.29 7.42
N ASN A 878 30.68 0.89 6.42
CA ASN A 878 30.42 1.69 5.22
C ASN A 878 28.92 1.90 4.96
N ARG A 879 28.62 2.92 4.15
CA ARG A 879 27.26 3.39 3.90
C ARG A 879 26.34 2.32 3.29
N ASN A 880 26.79 1.59 2.27
CA ASN A 880 25.94 0.61 1.59
C ASN A 880 25.69 -0.62 2.49
N GLY A 881 26.69 -1.00 3.28
CA GLY A 881 26.62 -2.04 4.31
C GLY A 881 25.60 -1.69 5.37
N ARG A 882 25.65 -0.47 5.94
CA ARG A 882 24.69 0.02 6.95
C ARG A 882 23.23 -0.15 6.51
N ASN A 883 22.90 0.27 5.29
CA ASN A 883 21.55 0.16 4.73
C ASN A 883 21.03 -1.28 4.65
N THR A 884 21.92 -2.27 4.51
CA THR A 884 21.53 -3.68 4.41
C THR A 884 21.55 -4.35 5.77
N VAL A 885 22.56 -4.06 6.59
CA VAL A 885 22.90 -4.83 7.78
C VAL A 885 22.22 -4.33 9.04
N ILE A 886 21.99 -3.02 9.18
CA ILE A 886 21.30 -2.48 10.34
C ILE A 886 19.87 -3.04 10.43
N PRO A 887 19.07 -3.11 9.34
CA PRO A 887 17.80 -3.82 9.37
C PRO A 887 17.90 -5.28 9.85
N MET A 888 18.95 -6.01 9.44
CA MET A 888 19.19 -7.38 9.91
C MET A 888 19.49 -7.41 11.42
N LEU A 889 20.39 -6.55 11.90
CA LEU A 889 20.73 -6.43 13.32
C LEU A 889 19.51 -6.09 14.17
N ARG A 890 18.65 -5.18 13.70
CA ARG A 890 17.39 -4.82 14.36
C ARG A 890 16.43 -5.99 14.51
N ARG A 891 16.37 -6.88 13.51
CA ARG A 891 15.55 -8.10 13.57
C ARG A 891 16.11 -9.09 14.57
N GLN A 892 17.42 -9.33 14.52
CA GLN A 892 18.08 -10.34 15.34
C GLN A 892 18.15 -9.92 16.82
N THR A 893 18.31 -8.63 17.12
CA THR A 893 18.49 -8.14 18.50
C THR A 893 17.29 -7.35 19.06
N GLY A 894 16.38 -6.88 18.20
CA GLY A 894 15.27 -5.99 18.59
C GLY A 894 15.64 -4.51 18.76
N LEU A 895 16.91 -4.13 18.71
CA LEU A 895 17.39 -2.76 18.98
C LEU A 895 17.45 -1.91 17.69
N ASP A 896 17.10 -0.61 17.74
CA ASP A 896 17.09 0.31 16.58
C ASP A 896 18.34 1.21 16.46
N MET A 897 18.87 1.65 17.59
CA MET A 897 19.97 2.63 17.69
C MET A 897 19.71 3.98 16.98
N GLY A 898 18.46 4.33 16.66
CA GLY A 898 18.11 5.61 16.00
C GLY A 898 18.26 5.57 14.47
N TRP A 899 18.37 4.39 13.87
CA TRP A 899 18.58 4.24 12.42
C TRP A 899 17.46 4.88 11.60
N TRP A 900 16.19 4.71 11.99
CA TRP A 900 15.09 5.26 11.21
C TRP A 900 14.87 6.75 11.40
N ASP A 901 15.25 7.30 12.55
CA ASP A 901 15.16 8.73 12.83
C ASP A 901 16.08 9.53 11.89
N SER A 902 17.14 8.90 11.36
CA SER A 902 17.95 9.51 10.30
C SER A 902 17.15 9.83 9.03
N TYR A 903 16.10 9.06 8.71
CA TYR A 903 15.34 9.24 7.47
C TYR A 903 14.33 10.40 7.53
N SER A 904 14.05 10.96 8.70
CA SER A 904 13.30 12.22 8.85
C SER A 904 14.14 13.47 8.59
N ILE A 905 15.47 13.35 8.59
CA ILE A 905 16.38 14.45 8.33
C ILE A 905 16.32 14.78 6.83
N THR A 906 15.79 15.95 6.47
CA THR A 906 15.63 16.36 5.06
C THR A 906 16.96 16.68 4.40
N ASP A 907 17.94 17.13 5.18
CA ASP A 907 19.30 17.34 4.70
C ASP A 907 20.01 15.99 4.53
N MET A 908 20.53 15.75 3.33
CA MET A 908 21.13 14.46 3.00
C MET A 908 22.51 14.26 3.62
N GLU A 909 23.29 15.32 3.82
CA GLU A 909 24.62 15.23 4.45
C GLU A 909 24.47 14.96 5.94
N GLU A 910 23.59 15.71 6.61
CA GLU A 910 23.26 15.50 8.02
C GLU A 910 22.71 14.09 8.26
N ARG A 911 21.80 13.62 7.39
CA ARG A 911 21.31 12.23 7.43
C ARG A 911 22.44 11.21 7.37
N TYR A 912 23.39 11.37 6.45
CA TYR A 912 24.49 10.40 6.30
C TYR A 912 25.43 10.40 7.50
N GLN A 913 25.67 11.56 8.09
CA GLN A 913 26.47 11.68 9.31
C GLN A 913 25.79 10.94 10.46
N VAL A 914 24.50 11.19 10.71
CA VAL A 914 23.74 10.47 11.75
C VAL A 914 23.74 8.96 11.49
N GLN A 915 23.58 8.52 10.24
CA GLN A 915 23.67 7.11 9.89
C GLN A 915 25.03 6.48 10.19
N GLU A 916 26.12 7.23 10.03
CA GLU A 916 27.47 6.79 10.41
C GLU A 916 27.63 6.66 11.92
N GLU A 917 27.11 7.62 12.68
CA GLU A 917 27.07 7.60 14.16
C GLU A 917 26.29 6.38 14.67
N VAL A 918 25.13 6.08 14.08
CA VAL A 918 24.36 4.85 14.38
C VAL A 918 25.21 3.60 14.12
N GLY A 919 25.97 3.57 13.03
CA GLY A 919 26.90 2.48 12.72
C GLY A 919 27.98 2.29 13.80
N ALA A 920 28.50 3.39 14.35
CA ALA A 920 29.47 3.38 15.44
C ALA A 920 28.85 2.94 16.78
N LEU A 921 27.59 3.33 17.05
CA LEU A 921 26.84 2.87 18.23
C LEU A 921 26.70 1.34 18.27
N TRP A 922 26.41 0.72 17.12
CA TRP A 922 26.38 -0.75 17.01
C TRP A 922 27.72 -1.41 17.35
N GLN A 923 28.84 -0.81 16.91
CA GLN A 923 30.18 -1.32 17.24
C GLN A 923 30.49 -1.15 18.74
N ALA A 924 30.15 -0.01 19.32
CA ALA A 924 30.32 0.25 20.75
C ALA A 924 29.47 -0.72 21.60
N TRP A 925 28.22 -0.95 21.21
CA TRP A 925 27.31 -1.90 21.84
C TRP A 925 27.89 -3.33 21.81
N TRP A 926 28.41 -3.76 20.65
CA TRP A 926 29.02 -5.08 20.51
C TRP A 926 30.21 -5.28 21.43
N ASN A 927 31.11 -4.29 21.47
CA ASN A 927 32.31 -4.34 22.30
C ASN A 927 31.96 -4.43 23.80
N LYS A 928 30.88 -3.77 24.23
CA LYS A 928 30.41 -3.77 25.63
C LYS A 928 29.74 -5.08 26.05
N ASN A 929 29.02 -5.77 25.15
CA ASN A 929 28.12 -6.88 25.49
C ASN A 929 28.66 -8.28 25.18
N SER A 930 29.92 -8.44 24.76
CA SER A 930 30.41 -9.70 24.16
C SER A 930 30.90 -10.82 25.09
N ALA A 931 30.58 -10.83 26.40
CA ALA A 931 30.90 -11.95 27.29
C ALA A 931 29.70 -12.67 27.95
N ASP A 932 28.66 -11.96 28.43
CA ASP A 932 27.47 -12.56 29.07
C ASP A 932 26.18 -11.88 28.55
N PHE A 933 25.65 -12.33 27.41
CA PHE A 933 24.44 -11.72 26.84
C PHE A 933 23.18 -12.33 27.46
N GLU A 934 22.51 -11.58 28.34
CA GLU A 934 21.06 -11.73 28.56
C GLU A 934 20.36 -10.56 27.85
N ALA A 935 19.66 -10.85 26.75
CA ALA A 935 18.71 -9.91 26.16
C ALA A 935 17.49 -9.80 27.08
N GLY A 936 17.21 -8.58 27.53
CA GLY A 936 15.94 -8.28 28.15
C GLY A 936 15.86 -6.84 28.64
N VAL A 937 14.87 -6.12 28.12
CA VAL A 937 14.35 -4.83 28.57
C VAL A 937 14.95 -3.58 27.90
N LYS A 938 14.02 -2.81 27.33
CA LYS A 938 14.11 -1.41 26.91
C LYS A 938 15.21 -0.62 27.64
N SER A 939 16.06 0.06 26.89
CA SER A 939 16.77 1.23 27.41
C SER A 939 17.06 2.23 26.29
N ASP A 940 16.63 3.46 26.55
CA ASP A 940 16.77 4.71 25.81
C ASP A 940 18.00 4.84 24.89
N PRO A 941 17.86 5.51 23.72
CA PRO A 941 19.01 6.17 23.12
C PRO A 941 19.48 7.31 24.04
N PRO A 942 20.79 7.57 24.14
CA PRO A 942 21.32 8.67 24.93
C PRO A 942 20.72 10.01 24.48
N ARG A 943 20.38 10.84 25.46
CA ARG A 943 20.13 12.28 25.30
C ARG A 943 21.30 12.92 24.53
N ASP A 944 20.95 13.97 23.78
CA ASP A 944 21.79 14.85 22.95
C ASP A 944 22.05 14.40 21.50
N ARG A 945 21.07 14.64 20.60
CA ARG A 945 21.05 15.81 19.69
C ARG A 945 19.75 15.90 18.91
#